data_AF-A0A7V7MPG2-F1
#
_entry.id   AF-A0A7V7MPG2-F1
#
_cell.length_a   1.000
_cell.length_b   1.000
_cell.length_c   1.000
_cell.angle_alpha   90.00
_cell.angle_beta   90.00
_cell.angle_gamma   90.00
#
_symmetry.space_group_name_H-M   'P 1'
#
loop_
_entity.id
_entity.type
_entity.pdbx_description
1 polymer ?
#
loop_
_entity_poly.entity_id
_entity_poly.type
_entity_poly.pdbx_seq_one_letter_code
_entity_poly.pdbx_strand_id
1 'polypeptide(L)'
;MRTLVPPARLVAAFLYPILWASCWPSLSETEQGGANTNATGGPASETLQCEQVEWGRLVDAMDHSGSWLQKDVLISPQLQGEEGRFHFETQAGRDRALLVLERRPDQAEWASLWNTVQTQVPRLEWQQEGEVLARNHVPRDAVFRLHFSVPLDSNSVSESSVRLVLLDHPEVNLDAELKLEEGGKRLLVIPRLLPESSLAGKANLALQLNLASGTRLRSLNGCGLSARNLPSSSVSSGSNSLLFPFRSGRREDPQSGFMADTVPPELITELEVRLWKVAGSGPVRVVRYHVDVAGCRGVKPKVGDLIEVGDADLLVRRVLDDNLPQGFRVAGTLVSGQLPPGDYSHNPLAGLLTTAYREVDQPWQLCWLQFHPQPLFGRPARGVLPWSTIRLRFSEAMDPEGVKSLSNLVLASYVVDANPQNLERQFDPQTEDVGGFIDRLPGFVNRSQPDQAGSGRLKFGLIEASADGREFTLTPLAGLADSHGEGLQMNLCLALRDGPEGLRDLAGNPLAFEDFVAGNPGQAERIQFAPLPQWPQDRYYALRFQSPDEDHDGFAEFAGQLHYQPGSVQGRAWQRFSRIADPGNPYIGQRAAFPGGIQTPLSPAGAVQMSVLGYHHLGFGFDDPQSLNLDVEGLNWSPFQGQVLQEDFQRFGIALAHSNSFPDDVIDPLGGIPLAPLSGLRIDIPFEENVLGFPEGQETEVYDGHYSVRPGDLFQTPGGTAMMPWPSFQQSFTWRDTGLPSEWTGGHRGLGVPPQVTGQPPVYAAGEVPSIGMPLLMHFRCYPEGNLFGQNGFQTQLMSSSSALPAFRVFSAGGRDPGGNWHWVVPDVPGTGGVQPNGGYHSVTGAKTRPNGPELYWAQIDFAVRVSRAYSHWFSLGGLMADSRGYLLETGLQAHDGQVQVEFRGSSGLDVSHCPPGTGILFEAEGAFDPYGDGLACGSDTLQTPSAWTSNLEDLAGTAQFLQIRLTFLTDPATGVEPALDAMGFVAQVQ
;
A
#
# COMPACT_ATOMS: atom_id res chain seq x y z
N MET A 1 19.55 -32.28 -64.14
CA MET A 1 18.96 -31.73 -65.39
C MET A 1 18.21 -30.47 -64.98
N ARG A 2 18.61 -29.28 -65.45
CA ARG A 2 18.24 -28.62 -66.74
C ARG A 2 16.76 -28.17 -66.75
N THR A 3 16.38 -26.89 -66.55
CA THR A 3 16.61 -25.60 -67.32
C THR A 3 15.54 -25.37 -68.43
N LEU A 4 15.08 -24.16 -68.84
CA LEU A 4 15.31 -22.70 -68.60
C LEU A 4 13.96 -21.95 -69.00
N VAL A 5 13.53 -20.71 -68.64
CA VAL A 5 14.07 -19.44 -68.07
C VAL A 5 14.79 -18.49 -69.08
N PRO A 6 14.61 -17.14 -69.07
CA PRO A 6 13.62 -16.23 -68.46
C PRO A 6 12.67 -15.67 -69.59
N PRO A 7 12.45 -14.36 -69.93
CA PRO A 7 12.79 -13.02 -69.36
C PRO A 7 11.84 -12.59 -68.19
N ALA A 8 11.79 -11.40 -67.56
CA ALA A 8 12.55 -10.12 -67.45
C ALA A 8 11.65 -8.86 -67.69
N ARG A 9 11.79 -7.70 -67.01
CA ARG A 9 12.98 -7.06 -66.36
C ARG A 9 12.69 -6.34 -65.03
N LEU A 10 13.76 -6.01 -64.30
CA LEU A 10 13.83 -5.02 -63.21
C LEU A 10 14.09 -3.59 -63.73
N VAL A 11 13.94 -2.55 -62.87
CA VAL A 11 15.02 -1.69 -62.29
C VAL A 11 14.39 -0.49 -61.53
N ALA A 12 15.14 0.08 -60.56
CA ALA A 12 14.67 1.03 -59.54
C ALA A 12 15.10 2.51 -59.77
N ALA A 13 14.75 3.35 -58.78
CA ALA A 13 15.44 4.56 -58.28
C ALA A 13 15.07 5.98 -58.80
N PHE A 14 14.74 6.83 -57.82
CA PHE A 14 15.04 8.27 -57.65
C PHE A 14 15.32 9.18 -58.87
N LEU A 15 14.53 10.27 -58.99
CA LEU A 15 14.98 11.65 -58.64
C LEU A 15 13.85 12.70 -58.79
N TYR A 16 13.92 13.78 -58.00
CA TYR A 16 13.15 15.02 -58.18
C TYR A 16 13.75 15.86 -59.33
N PRO A 17 12.96 16.76 -59.96
CA PRO A 17 13.19 18.19 -59.67
C PRO A 17 11.92 19.05 -59.55
N ILE A 18 12.12 20.26 -59.03
CA ILE A 18 11.12 21.31 -58.76
C ILE A 18 10.82 22.12 -60.03
N LEU A 19 9.56 22.57 -60.21
CA LEU A 19 9.13 23.82 -60.87
C LEU A 19 7.62 24.03 -60.56
N TRP A 20 7.25 24.84 -59.56
CA TRP A 20 6.84 26.24 -59.71
C TRP A 20 5.66 26.50 -60.66
N ALA A 21 4.49 26.78 -60.08
CA ALA A 21 3.47 27.68 -60.60
C ALA A 21 3.21 28.75 -59.52
N SER A 22 3.09 30.02 -59.90
CA SER A 22 3.38 31.16 -59.02
C SER A 22 2.15 31.98 -58.57
N CYS A 23 2.27 32.57 -57.37
CA CYS A 23 1.33 33.58 -56.88
C CYS A 23 1.45 34.89 -57.68
N TRP A 24 0.32 35.52 -58.02
CA TRP A 24 0.24 36.92 -58.45
C TRP A 24 -1.05 37.57 -57.89
N PRO A 25 -0.95 38.46 -56.89
CA PRO A 25 -1.98 39.44 -56.58
C PRO A 25 -1.55 40.81 -57.13
N SER A 26 -2.30 41.35 -58.09
CA SER A 26 -2.10 42.71 -58.60
C SER A 26 -3.26 43.62 -58.19
N LEU A 27 -3.00 44.53 -57.25
CA LEU A 27 -3.80 45.74 -57.05
C LEU A 27 -2.87 46.92 -56.80
N SER A 28 -2.95 47.90 -57.70
CA SER A 28 -2.57 49.28 -57.44
C SER A 28 -3.82 50.06 -57.00
N GLU A 29 -3.62 51.25 -56.44
CA GLU A 29 -4.67 52.26 -56.24
C GLU A 29 -5.38 52.55 -57.60
N THR A 30 -6.66 52.95 -57.66
CA THR A 30 -7.20 54.21 -57.11
C THR A 30 -8.74 54.20 -57.13
N GLU A 31 -9.37 54.94 -56.19
CA GLU A 31 -10.69 55.62 -56.21
C GLU A 31 -11.99 55.10 -56.90
N GLN A 32 -13.11 55.52 -56.28
CA GLN A 32 -14.45 55.82 -56.84
C GLN A 32 -15.37 54.70 -57.38
N GLY A 33 -16.26 54.24 -56.48
CA GLY A 33 -17.72 54.37 -56.68
C GLY A 33 -18.50 53.34 -57.53
N GLY A 34 -19.77 53.11 -57.15
CA GLY A 34 -20.77 52.41 -57.97
C GLY A 34 -21.48 51.24 -57.28
N ALA A 35 -22.82 51.25 -57.28
CA ALA A 35 -23.64 50.25 -56.61
C ALA A 35 -23.79 48.93 -57.39
N ASN A 36 -23.92 47.83 -56.63
CA ASN A 36 -24.58 46.55 -56.95
C ASN A 36 -24.75 46.10 -58.41
N THR A 37 -24.23 44.91 -58.74
CA THR A 37 -25.11 43.79 -59.15
C THR A 37 -24.40 42.42 -59.07
N ASN A 38 -25.20 41.38 -58.76
CA ASN A 38 -25.05 39.95 -59.04
C ASN A 38 -23.71 39.22 -58.77
N ALA A 39 -23.81 38.26 -57.87
CA ALA A 39 -22.81 37.27 -57.50
C ALA A 39 -22.11 36.55 -58.67
N THR A 40 -20.78 36.45 -58.56
CA THR A 40 -20.03 35.25 -58.93
C THR A 40 -19.43 34.65 -57.66
N GLY A 41 -19.64 33.35 -57.45
CA GLY A 41 -19.11 32.65 -56.28
C GLY A 41 -17.61 32.41 -56.42
N GLY A 42 -16.80 33.18 -55.72
CA GLY A 42 -15.46 32.69 -55.33
C GLY A 42 -15.62 31.47 -54.42
N PRO A 43 -14.67 30.53 -54.40
CA PRO A 43 -14.71 29.42 -53.45
C PRO A 43 -14.76 30.00 -52.04
N ALA A 44 -15.69 29.50 -51.21
CA ALA A 44 -15.77 29.90 -49.82
C ALA A 44 -14.42 29.58 -49.16
N SER A 45 -13.76 30.58 -48.56
CA SER A 45 -12.49 30.37 -47.87
C SER A 45 -12.75 29.46 -46.67
N GLU A 46 -12.34 28.20 -46.76
CA GLU A 46 -12.57 27.19 -45.72
C GLU A 46 -11.87 27.60 -44.42
N THR A 47 -12.63 28.23 -43.53
CA THR A 47 -12.11 28.61 -42.22
C THR A 47 -11.84 27.35 -41.42
N LEU A 48 -10.61 27.19 -40.93
CA LEU A 48 -10.30 26.18 -39.94
C LEU A 48 -11.15 26.46 -38.69
N GLN A 49 -11.89 25.45 -38.25
CA GLN A 49 -12.70 25.46 -37.03
C GLN A 49 -12.40 24.17 -36.29
N CYS A 50 -12.31 24.22 -34.96
CA CYS A 50 -12.36 23.02 -34.13
C CYS A 50 -13.84 22.76 -33.85
N GLU A 51 -14.33 21.60 -34.26
CA GLU A 51 -15.77 21.28 -34.28
C GLU A 51 -16.19 20.54 -33.00
N GLN A 52 -15.26 19.78 -32.41
CA GLN A 52 -15.52 18.92 -31.27
C GLN A 52 -14.21 18.56 -30.54
N VAL A 53 -14.29 18.36 -29.22
CA VAL A 53 -13.23 17.72 -28.42
C VAL A 53 -13.81 16.53 -27.66
N GLU A 54 -13.13 15.39 -27.77
CA GLU A 54 -13.41 14.14 -27.06
C GLU A 54 -12.28 13.84 -26.07
N TRP A 55 -12.56 13.05 -25.04
CA TRP A 55 -11.54 12.55 -24.11
C TRP A 55 -11.82 11.10 -23.69
N GLY A 56 -10.76 10.35 -23.38
CA GLY A 56 -10.89 8.94 -22.99
C GLY A 56 -9.55 8.24 -22.76
N ARG A 57 -9.57 6.91 -22.72
CA ARG A 57 -8.37 6.07 -22.56
C ARG A 57 -7.74 5.77 -23.92
N LEU A 58 -6.40 5.78 -23.98
CA LEU A 58 -5.65 5.43 -25.19
C LEU A 58 -5.24 3.96 -25.14
N VAL A 59 -5.69 3.17 -26.12
CA VAL A 59 -5.41 1.74 -26.18
C VAL A 59 -4.79 1.27 -27.50
N ASP A 60 -3.95 0.26 -27.39
CA ASP A 60 -3.45 -0.53 -28.52
C ASP A 60 -4.38 -1.74 -28.70
N ALA A 61 -4.91 -1.97 -29.90
CA ALA A 61 -5.93 -2.98 -30.15
C ALA A 61 -5.40 -4.20 -30.92
N MET A 62 -5.67 -5.39 -30.41
CA MET A 62 -5.36 -6.70 -31.02
C MET A 62 -6.62 -7.58 -31.11
N ASP A 63 -6.56 -8.63 -31.93
CA ASP A 63 -7.47 -9.78 -31.78
C ASP A 63 -6.86 -10.86 -30.85
N HIS A 64 -7.68 -11.83 -30.45
CA HIS A 64 -7.31 -13.03 -29.69
C HIS A 64 -6.17 -13.89 -30.28
N SER A 65 -5.68 -13.61 -31.50
CA SER A 65 -4.50 -14.27 -32.07
C SER A 65 -3.19 -13.49 -31.82
N GLY A 66 -3.27 -12.33 -31.15
CA GLY A 66 -2.17 -11.38 -31.00
C GLY A 66 -1.91 -10.56 -32.26
N SER A 67 -2.84 -10.56 -33.22
CA SER A 67 -2.70 -9.77 -34.45
C SER A 67 -3.10 -8.32 -34.20
N TRP A 68 -2.20 -7.39 -34.54
CA TRP A 68 -2.43 -5.95 -34.45
C TRP A 68 -3.59 -5.51 -35.35
N LEU A 69 -4.62 -4.90 -34.77
CA LEU A 69 -5.78 -4.36 -35.49
C LEU A 69 -5.63 -2.85 -35.72
N GLN A 70 -5.44 -2.09 -34.65
CA GLN A 70 -5.22 -0.64 -34.68
C GLN A 70 -4.37 -0.21 -33.49
N LYS A 71 -3.61 0.89 -33.64
CA LYS A 71 -2.81 1.49 -32.56
C LYS A 71 -3.33 2.87 -32.18
N ASP A 72 -3.03 3.30 -30.95
CA ASP A 72 -3.39 4.61 -30.42
C ASP A 72 -4.90 4.92 -30.54
N VAL A 73 -5.76 3.96 -30.23
CA VAL A 73 -7.22 4.11 -30.31
C VAL A 73 -7.71 4.80 -29.05
N LEU A 74 -8.25 6.02 -29.17
CA LEU A 74 -9.03 6.61 -28.10
C LEU A 74 -10.39 5.91 -27.98
N ILE A 75 -10.69 5.39 -26.80
CA ILE A 75 -11.93 4.68 -26.43
C ILE A 75 -12.62 5.35 -25.23
N SER A 76 -13.86 4.96 -24.94
CA SER A 76 -14.56 5.42 -23.75
C SER A 76 -13.81 5.01 -22.46
N PRO A 77 -13.65 5.91 -21.47
CA PRO A 77 -13.06 5.58 -20.17
C PRO A 77 -13.97 4.66 -19.33
N GLN A 78 -15.27 4.63 -19.64
CA GLN A 78 -16.27 3.75 -19.02
C GLN A 78 -16.31 2.37 -19.66
N LEU A 79 -15.57 2.15 -20.76
CA LEU A 79 -15.48 0.84 -21.41
C LEU A 79 -14.64 -0.09 -20.53
N GLN A 80 -15.28 -1.16 -20.05
CA GLN A 80 -14.70 -2.24 -19.27
C GLN A 80 -14.92 -3.56 -19.99
N GLY A 81 -14.11 -4.58 -19.69
CA GLY A 81 -14.11 -5.83 -20.45
C GLY A 81 -15.45 -6.57 -20.36
N GLU A 82 -16.07 -6.83 -21.51
CA GLU A 82 -17.25 -7.69 -21.60
C GLU A 82 -16.81 -9.14 -21.84
N GLU A 83 -17.12 -10.03 -20.90
CA GLU A 83 -16.82 -11.47 -20.98
C GLU A 83 -17.38 -12.07 -22.29
N GLY A 84 -16.55 -12.81 -23.03
CA GLY A 84 -16.94 -13.39 -24.32
C GLY A 84 -16.87 -12.44 -25.53
N ARG A 85 -16.37 -11.20 -25.34
CA ARG A 85 -16.34 -10.14 -26.36
C ARG A 85 -15.01 -9.39 -26.44
N PHE A 86 -14.52 -8.81 -25.35
CA PHE A 86 -13.22 -8.12 -25.30
C PHE A 86 -12.75 -7.90 -23.86
N HIS A 87 -11.43 -7.87 -23.65
CA HIS A 87 -10.82 -7.61 -22.34
C HIS A 87 -9.64 -6.64 -22.43
N PHE A 88 -9.21 -6.14 -21.26
CA PHE A 88 -8.10 -5.19 -21.12
C PHE A 88 -6.91 -5.82 -20.40
N GLU A 89 -5.70 -5.53 -20.86
CA GLU A 89 -4.43 -5.90 -20.21
C GLU A 89 -3.58 -4.63 -20.05
N THR A 90 -2.85 -4.48 -18.94
CA THR A 90 -1.96 -3.34 -18.70
C THR A 90 -0.60 -3.55 -19.38
N GLN A 91 -0.16 -2.62 -20.24
CA GLN A 91 1.19 -2.69 -20.81
C GLN A 91 2.21 -2.19 -19.78
N ALA A 92 2.99 -3.11 -19.20
CA ALA A 92 4.06 -2.77 -18.27
C ALA A 92 5.03 -1.71 -18.86
N GLY A 93 5.24 -0.61 -18.12
CA GLY A 93 6.14 0.48 -18.52
C GLY A 93 5.59 1.42 -19.61
N ARG A 94 4.27 1.49 -19.82
CA ARG A 94 3.62 2.45 -20.74
C ARG A 94 2.27 2.93 -20.20
N ASP A 95 1.97 4.20 -20.44
CA ASP A 95 0.69 4.84 -20.10
C ASP A 95 -0.44 4.45 -21.09
N ARG A 96 -0.61 3.14 -21.32
CA ARG A 96 -1.49 2.56 -22.35
C ARG A 96 -1.99 1.18 -21.93
N ALA A 97 -3.30 0.94 -22.08
CA ALA A 97 -3.82 -0.42 -22.01
C ALA A 97 -3.75 -1.12 -23.39
N LEU A 98 -3.60 -2.43 -23.37
CA LEU A 98 -3.88 -3.31 -24.50
C LEU A 98 -5.37 -3.68 -24.45
N LEU A 99 -6.09 -3.53 -25.56
CA LEU A 99 -7.46 -4.00 -25.76
C LEU A 99 -7.42 -5.24 -26.66
N VAL A 100 -7.79 -6.39 -26.12
CA VAL A 100 -7.85 -7.66 -26.85
C VAL A 100 -9.30 -7.95 -27.20
N LEU A 101 -9.59 -8.08 -28.50
CA LEU A 101 -10.91 -8.43 -29.01
C LEU A 101 -10.99 -9.94 -29.23
N GLU A 102 -11.98 -10.60 -28.61
CA GLU A 102 -12.12 -12.06 -28.71
C GLU A 102 -12.65 -12.54 -30.08
N ARG A 103 -13.07 -11.61 -30.95
CA ARG A 103 -13.73 -11.91 -32.23
C ARG A 103 -12.84 -11.60 -33.42
N ARG A 104 -13.01 -12.36 -34.51
CA ARG A 104 -12.25 -12.17 -35.75
C ARG A 104 -12.75 -10.95 -36.53
N PRO A 105 -11.87 -10.19 -37.21
CA PRO A 105 -12.25 -9.01 -38.01
C PRO A 105 -13.14 -9.30 -39.23
N ASP A 106 -13.37 -10.57 -39.61
CA ASP A 106 -14.15 -10.96 -40.79
C ASP A 106 -15.66 -11.13 -40.50
N GLN A 107 -16.11 -10.93 -39.26
CA GLN A 107 -17.50 -11.13 -38.86
C GLN A 107 -18.28 -9.81 -38.71
N ALA A 108 -19.56 -9.81 -39.10
CA ALA A 108 -20.42 -8.62 -39.00
C ALA A 108 -20.61 -8.13 -37.56
N GLU A 109 -20.57 -9.05 -36.58
CA GLU A 109 -20.61 -8.72 -35.14
C GLU A 109 -19.37 -7.92 -34.70
N TRP A 110 -18.19 -8.18 -35.28
CA TRP A 110 -16.97 -7.41 -34.97
C TRP A 110 -17.13 -5.94 -35.36
N ALA A 111 -17.73 -5.65 -36.52
CA ALA A 111 -17.97 -4.26 -36.94
C ALA A 111 -18.97 -3.53 -36.04
N SER A 112 -19.92 -4.26 -35.44
CA SER A 112 -20.83 -3.73 -34.42
C SER A 112 -20.09 -3.44 -33.12
N LEU A 113 -19.33 -4.41 -32.61
CA LEU A 113 -18.52 -4.29 -31.39
C LEU A 113 -17.52 -3.13 -31.50
N TRP A 114 -16.78 -3.06 -32.60
CA TRP A 114 -15.77 -2.04 -32.85
C TRP A 114 -16.36 -0.63 -32.93
N ASN A 115 -17.55 -0.49 -33.54
CA ASN A 115 -18.28 0.78 -33.49
C ASN A 115 -18.69 1.15 -32.05
N THR A 116 -19.18 0.22 -31.23
CA THR A 116 -19.50 0.51 -29.81
C THR A 116 -18.27 1.04 -29.06
N VAL A 117 -17.14 0.33 -29.18
CA VAL A 117 -15.83 0.70 -28.61
C VAL A 117 -15.39 2.12 -29.00
N GLN A 118 -15.64 2.53 -30.25
CA GLN A 118 -15.21 3.83 -30.78
C GLN A 118 -16.25 4.97 -30.70
N THR A 119 -17.52 4.70 -30.38
CA THR A 119 -18.59 5.72 -30.42
C THR A 119 -19.05 6.24 -29.05
N GLN A 120 -18.78 5.52 -27.96
CA GLN A 120 -19.19 5.91 -26.60
C GLN A 120 -18.21 6.89 -25.91
N VAL A 121 -17.39 7.61 -26.66
CA VAL A 121 -16.32 8.48 -26.12
C VAL A 121 -16.92 9.80 -25.58
N PRO A 122 -16.67 10.17 -24.31
CA PRO A 122 -17.10 11.45 -23.74
C PRO A 122 -16.59 12.68 -24.50
N ARG A 123 -17.33 13.78 -24.36
CA ARG A 123 -17.11 15.06 -25.05
C ARG A 123 -16.91 16.17 -24.03
N LEU A 124 -16.07 17.16 -24.35
CA LEU A 124 -15.98 18.38 -23.54
C LEU A 124 -16.99 19.41 -24.04
N GLU A 125 -17.75 20.01 -23.12
CA GLU A 125 -18.60 21.16 -23.43
C GLU A 125 -17.80 22.45 -23.59
N TRP A 126 -18.26 23.34 -24.47
CA TRP A 126 -17.69 24.68 -24.69
C TRP A 126 -18.29 25.67 -23.68
N GLN A 127 -17.46 26.41 -22.94
CA GLN A 127 -17.91 27.38 -21.92
C GLN A 127 -17.27 28.77 -22.12
N GLN A 128 -17.90 29.81 -21.57
CA GLN A 128 -17.41 31.20 -21.69
C GLN A 128 -16.51 31.61 -20.52
N GLU A 129 -15.53 32.46 -20.80
CA GLU A 129 -14.64 33.05 -19.79
C GLU A 129 -15.43 33.98 -18.86
N GLY A 130 -15.75 33.50 -17.65
CA GLY A 130 -16.46 34.25 -16.61
C GLY A 130 -17.67 33.55 -15.99
N GLU A 131 -18.11 32.39 -16.49
CA GLU A 131 -19.18 31.60 -15.84
C GLU A 131 -18.67 30.83 -14.61
N VAL A 132 -19.53 30.65 -13.61
CA VAL A 132 -19.20 29.98 -12.35
C VAL A 132 -19.30 28.44 -12.48
N LEU A 133 -18.39 27.91 -13.30
CA LEU A 133 -17.74 26.60 -13.16
C LEU A 133 -18.63 25.37 -12.82
N ALA A 134 -19.49 24.95 -13.76
CA ALA A 134 -19.83 23.53 -13.89
C ALA A 134 -18.79 22.88 -14.80
N ARG A 135 -17.68 22.36 -14.24
CA ARG A 135 -16.53 21.88 -15.04
C ARG A 135 -16.73 20.48 -15.60
N ASN A 136 -16.23 20.24 -16.81
CA ASN A 136 -16.03 18.88 -17.31
C ASN A 136 -14.98 18.16 -16.46
N HIS A 137 -15.30 16.95 -15.99
CA HIS A 137 -14.39 16.13 -15.18
C HIS A 137 -13.65 15.12 -16.06
N VAL A 138 -12.35 15.01 -15.84
CA VAL A 138 -11.43 14.27 -16.70
C VAL A 138 -10.36 13.58 -15.84
N PRO A 139 -10.20 12.24 -15.92
CA PRO A 139 -9.15 11.49 -15.23
C PRO A 139 -7.73 11.97 -15.55
N ARG A 140 -6.80 11.71 -14.62
CA ARG A 140 -5.39 12.14 -14.68
C ARG A 140 -4.61 11.55 -15.88
N ASP A 141 -5.06 10.41 -16.39
CA ASP A 141 -4.50 9.64 -17.51
C ASP A 141 -5.17 9.93 -18.88
N ALA A 142 -6.19 10.79 -18.91
CA ALA A 142 -7.02 10.94 -20.11
C ALA A 142 -6.27 11.58 -21.29
N VAL A 143 -6.50 11.02 -22.48
CA VAL A 143 -6.03 11.56 -23.76
C VAL A 143 -7.18 12.31 -24.45
N PHE A 144 -6.86 13.46 -25.05
CA PHE A 144 -7.85 14.30 -25.74
C PHE A 144 -7.75 14.12 -27.26
N ARG A 145 -8.90 14.10 -27.95
CA ARG A 145 -9.00 14.11 -29.42
C ARG A 145 -9.78 15.32 -29.88
N LEU A 146 -9.13 16.20 -30.65
CA LEU A 146 -9.73 17.37 -31.26
C LEU A 146 -10.08 17.08 -32.73
N HIS A 147 -11.26 17.49 -33.17
CA HIS A 147 -11.74 17.36 -34.55
C HIS A 147 -11.78 18.72 -35.24
N PHE A 148 -11.37 18.79 -36.50
CA PHE A 148 -11.28 20.02 -37.27
C PHE A 148 -11.97 19.95 -38.64
N SER A 149 -12.61 21.06 -39.03
CA SER A 149 -13.39 21.20 -40.26
C SER A 149 -12.60 20.88 -41.54
N VAL A 150 -11.30 21.20 -41.55
CA VAL A 150 -10.35 20.96 -42.65
C VAL A 150 -9.01 20.45 -42.10
N PRO A 151 -8.22 19.70 -42.90
CA PRO A 151 -6.96 19.13 -42.44
C PRO A 151 -5.94 20.20 -42.03
N LEU A 152 -5.27 19.97 -40.90
CA LEU A 152 -4.19 20.79 -40.36
C LEU A 152 -2.89 20.66 -41.17
N ASP A 153 -2.15 21.76 -41.27
CA ASP A 153 -0.72 21.75 -41.62
C ASP A 153 0.08 21.21 -40.44
N SER A 154 0.78 20.10 -40.63
CA SER A 154 1.60 19.47 -39.58
C SER A 154 2.72 20.37 -39.08
N ASN A 155 3.21 21.31 -39.88
CA ASN A 155 4.22 22.30 -39.46
C ASN A 155 3.62 23.39 -38.55
N SER A 156 2.29 23.46 -38.43
CA SER A 156 1.57 24.37 -37.56
C SER A 156 1.16 23.76 -36.22
N VAL A 157 1.37 22.46 -36.01
CA VAL A 157 1.06 21.72 -34.78
C VAL A 157 2.30 21.61 -33.91
N SER A 158 2.26 22.21 -32.71
CA SER A 158 3.35 22.21 -31.73
C SER A 158 2.84 22.62 -30.33
N GLU A 159 3.68 22.46 -29.32
CA GLU A 159 3.51 23.02 -27.95
C GLU A 159 3.41 24.57 -27.92
N SER A 160 3.61 25.25 -29.06
CA SER A 160 3.36 26.69 -29.20
C SER A 160 1.94 27.01 -29.69
N SER A 161 1.27 26.05 -30.34
CA SER A 161 -0.06 26.18 -30.95
C SER A 161 -1.16 25.48 -30.14
N VAL A 162 -0.82 24.38 -29.47
CA VAL A 162 -1.67 23.55 -28.62
C VAL A 162 -0.91 23.30 -27.32
N ARG A 163 -1.56 23.53 -26.18
CA ARG A 163 -0.93 23.51 -24.86
C ARG A 163 -1.83 22.86 -23.83
N LEU A 164 -1.23 22.24 -22.82
CA LEU A 164 -1.91 21.90 -21.58
C LEU A 164 -1.37 22.85 -20.51
N VAL A 165 -2.23 23.63 -19.87
CA VAL A 165 -1.82 24.70 -18.92
C VAL A 165 -2.57 24.60 -17.61
N LEU A 166 -2.05 25.26 -16.58
CA LEU A 166 -2.79 25.55 -15.36
C LEU A 166 -3.60 26.84 -15.57
N LEU A 167 -4.89 26.87 -15.21
CA LEU A 167 -5.73 28.08 -15.33
C LEU A 167 -5.21 29.23 -14.46
N ASP A 168 -4.70 28.90 -13.28
CA ASP A 168 -4.16 29.85 -12.30
C ASP A 168 -2.73 30.30 -12.67
N HIS A 169 -2.07 29.58 -13.59
CA HIS A 169 -0.70 29.78 -14.05
C HIS A 169 -0.58 29.46 -15.56
N PRO A 170 -1.25 30.20 -16.46
CA PRO A 170 -1.32 29.90 -17.89
C PRO A 170 0.02 30.08 -18.64
N GLU A 171 1.03 30.63 -17.98
CA GLU A 171 2.42 30.63 -18.42
C GLU A 171 3.11 29.25 -18.31
N VAL A 172 2.62 28.36 -17.44
CA VAL A 172 3.13 27.00 -17.26
C VAL A 172 2.48 26.07 -18.27
N ASN A 173 3.23 25.68 -19.29
CA ASN A 173 2.87 24.57 -20.17
C ASN A 173 3.33 23.23 -19.56
N LEU A 174 2.44 22.25 -19.59
CA LEU A 174 2.68 20.87 -19.19
C LEU A 174 2.99 20.03 -20.44
N ASP A 175 3.95 19.12 -20.33
CA ASP A 175 4.41 18.31 -21.46
C ASP A 175 3.29 17.39 -21.98
N ALA A 176 3.06 17.42 -23.29
CA ALA A 176 2.08 16.58 -23.96
C ALA A 176 2.55 16.20 -25.37
N GLU A 177 2.39 14.94 -25.75
CA GLU A 177 2.66 14.45 -27.09
C GLU A 177 1.49 14.77 -28.03
N LEU A 178 1.80 15.38 -29.18
CA LEU A 178 0.84 15.84 -30.18
C LEU A 178 0.91 14.96 -31.43
N LYS A 179 -0.19 14.27 -31.77
CA LYS A 179 -0.23 13.32 -32.90
C LYS A 179 -1.42 13.59 -33.83
N LEU A 180 -1.15 13.86 -35.10
CA LEU A 180 -2.20 14.01 -36.13
C LEU A 180 -2.75 12.66 -36.60
N GLU A 181 -4.06 12.62 -36.83
CA GLU A 181 -4.79 11.46 -37.39
C GLU A 181 -5.67 11.87 -38.59
N GLU A 182 -6.25 10.88 -39.28
CA GLU A 182 -7.26 11.05 -40.34
C GLU A 182 -6.87 12.11 -41.41
N GLY A 183 -5.66 11.97 -41.97
CA GLY A 183 -5.14 12.89 -42.99
C GLY A 183 -4.89 14.32 -42.51
N GLY A 184 -4.90 14.57 -41.19
CA GLY A 184 -4.71 15.87 -40.56
C GLY A 184 -5.99 16.50 -40.00
N LYS A 185 -7.17 15.85 -40.12
CA LYS A 185 -8.44 16.37 -39.58
C LYS A 185 -8.61 16.18 -38.07
N ARG A 186 -7.86 15.26 -37.47
CA ARG A 186 -7.90 14.99 -36.02
C ARG A 186 -6.53 15.19 -35.39
N LEU A 187 -6.51 15.62 -34.14
CA LEU A 187 -5.30 15.77 -33.32
C LEU A 187 -5.52 15.10 -31.97
N LEU A 188 -4.66 14.14 -31.63
CA LEU A 188 -4.53 13.62 -30.28
C LEU A 188 -3.56 14.49 -29.46
N VAL A 189 -3.90 14.71 -28.19
CA VAL A 189 -3.06 15.36 -27.17
C VAL A 189 -2.95 14.40 -25.99
N ILE A 190 -1.75 13.84 -25.80
CA ILE A 190 -1.45 12.80 -24.82
C ILE A 190 -0.58 13.44 -23.71
N PRO A 191 -1.11 13.68 -22.50
CA PRO A 191 -0.30 14.21 -21.40
C PRO A 191 0.88 13.30 -21.07
N ARG A 192 2.00 13.86 -20.62
CA ARG A 192 3.11 13.10 -20.03
C ARG A 192 3.10 13.26 -18.51
N LEU A 193 3.56 12.21 -17.81
CA LEU A 193 3.44 12.03 -16.36
C LEU A 193 3.65 13.33 -15.54
N LEU A 194 2.58 13.76 -14.88
CA LEU A 194 2.58 14.93 -14.00
C LEU A 194 3.11 14.54 -12.61
N PRO A 195 4.26 15.09 -12.15
CA PRO A 195 4.84 14.77 -10.85
C PRO A 195 3.90 15.16 -9.70
N GLU A 196 3.81 14.33 -8.66
CA GLU A 196 2.86 14.56 -7.58
C GLU A 196 3.22 15.77 -6.71
N SER A 197 4.51 16.11 -6.65
CA SER A 197 5.01 17.30 -5.97
C SER A 197 4.69 18.62 -6.69
N SER A 198 4.40 18.62 -8.00
CA SER A 198 4.24 19.86 -8.77
C SER A 198 2.82 20.44 -8.77
N LEU A 199 1.84 19.71 -8.22
CA LEU A 199 0.40 20.04 -8.28
C LEU A 199 -0.25 20.25 -6.90
N ALA A 200 0.54 20.40 -5.84
CA ALA A 200 0.05 20.54 -4.46
C ALA A 200 -0.92 21.74 -4.28
N GLY A 201 -2.22 21.45 -4.15
CA GLY A 201 -3.25 22.37 -3.66
C GLY A 201 -3.86 23.40 -4.63
N LYS A 202 -3.51 23.41 -5.94
CA LYS A 202 -4.01 24.41 -6.91
C LYS A 202 -4.24 23.92 -8.37
N ALA A 203 -4.45 22.62 -8.59
CA ALA A 203 -4.46 22.02 -9.93
C ALA A 203 -5.75 22.26 -10.76
N ASN A 204 -6.05 23.52 -11.08
CA ASN A 204 -7.01 23.90 -12.11
C ASN A 204 -6.37 23.72 -13.50
N LEU A 205 -6.80 22.76 -14.31
CA LEU A 205 -6.20 22.45 -15.63
C LEU A 205 -7.02 23.03 -16.79
N ALA A 206 -6.36 23.31 -17.92
CA ALA A 206 -7.04 23.60 -19.19
C ALA A 206 -6.21 23.22 -20.43
N LEU A 207 -6.90 22.72 -21.45
CA LEU A 207 -6.36 22.58 -22.81
C LEU A 207 -6.50 23.93 -23.53
N GLN A 208 -5.40 24.49 -24.04
CA GLN A 208 -5.34 25.81 -24.67
C GLN A 208 -4.96 25.71 -26.16
N LEU A 209 -5.70 26.40 -27.03
CA LEU A 209 -5.41 26.53 -28.47
C LEU A 209 -5.09 27.98 -28.84
N ASN A 210 -3.91 28.25 -29.40
CA ASN A 210 -3.43 29.61 -29.61
C ASN A 210 -3.83 30.20 -30.98
N LEU A 211 -4.47 31.38 -30.93
CA LEU A 211 -4.95 32.18 -32.07
C LEU A 211 -4.05 33.40 -32.37
N ALA A 212 -2.99 33.62 -31.59
CA ALA A 212 -2.05 34.73 -31.76
C ALA A 212 -1.27 34.65 -33.10
N SER A 213 -0.94 35.80 -33.70
CA SER A 213 -0.33 35.86 -35.05
C SER A 213 1.16 35.50 -35.08
N GLY A 214 1.45 34.21 -34.90
CA GLY A 214 2.79 33.62 -35.07
C GLY A 214 2.73 32.10 -34.97
N THR A 215 2.11 31.59 -33.90
CA THR A 215 2.03 30.17 -33.51
C THR A 215 0.66 29.54 -33.80
N ARG A 216 -0.08 30.07 -34.79
CA ARG A 216 -1.42 29.57 -35.13
C ARG A 216 -1.39 28.14 -35.66
N LEU A 217 -2.32 27.31 -35.18
CA LEU A 217 -2.85 26.20 -35.96
C LEU A 217 -3.37 26.72 -37.31
N ARG A 218 -3.00 26.05 -38.40
CA ARG A 218 -3.41 26.36 -39.78
C ARG A 218 -3.93 25.12 -40.46
N SER A 219 -4.84 25.29 -41.42
CA SER A 219 -5.14 24.24 -42.39
C SER A 219 -4.00 24.10 -43.40
N LEU A 220 -3.96 22.98 -44.15
CA LEU A 220 -3.08 22.81 -45.32
C LEU A 220 -3.26 23.94 -46.37
N ASN A 221 -4.44 24.57 -46.41
CA ASN A 221 -4.75 25.72 -47.26
C ASN A 221 -4.28 27.06 -46.66
N GLY A 222 -3.53 27.03 -45.55
CA GLY A 222 -2.95 28.20 -44.87
C GLY A 222 -3.93 29.00 -44.00
N CYS A 223 -5.20 28.59 -43.91
CA CYS A 223 -6.22 29.30 -43.15
C CYS A 223 -6.05 29.04 -41.64
N GLY A 224 -5.97 30.11 -40.83
CA GLY A 224 -5.87 30.00 -39.38
C GLY A 224 -7.20 29.66 -38.69
N LEU A 225 -7.11 29.12 -37.48
CA LEU A 225 -8.26 28.77 -36.63
C LEU A 225 -9.17 30.01 -36.37
N SER A 226 -10.48 29.84 -36.57
CA SER A 226 -11.48 30.91 -36.58
C SER A 226 -12.46 30.82 -35.41
N ALA A 227 -12.60 31.90 -34.64
CA ALA A 227 -13.53 32.01 -33.52
C ALA A 227 -15.00 32.36 -33.93
N ARG A 228 -15.30 32.51 -35.22
CA ARG A 228 -16.59 33.09 -35.69
C ARG A 228 -17.84 32.22 -35.53
N ASN A 229 -17.69 30.93 -35.25
CA ASN A 229 -18.81 29.97 -35.13
C ASN A 229 -19.03 29.44 -33.70
N LEU A 230 -18.42 30.08 -32.69
CA LEU A 230 -18.73 29.80 -31.28
C LEU A 230 -20.16 30.27 -30.92
N PRO A 231 -20.82 29.66 -29.92
CA PRO A 231 -22.11 30.14 -29.41
C PRO A 231 -22.04 31.62 -29.00
N SER A 232 -23.10 32.38 -29.30
CA SER A 232 -22.97 33.79 -29.67
C SER A 232 -22.95 34.79 -28.51
N SER A 233 -21.79 35.03 -27.91
CA SER A 233 -21.45 36.32 -27.27
C SER A 233 -19.93 36.53 -27.16
N SER A 234 -19.39 37.47 -27.93
CA SER A 234 -17.97 37.84 -27.84
C SER A 234 -17.71 38.85 -26.72
N VAL A 235 -16.97 38.45 -25.69
CA VAL A 235 -16.35 39.35 -24.73
C VAL A 235 -14.87 39.51 -25.08
N SER A 236 -14.35 40.73 -25.02
CA SER A 236 -12.97 41.04 -25.39
C SER A 236 -12.04 41.02 -24.17
N SER A 237 -11.56 39.84 -23.78
CA SER A 237 -10.33 39.69 -23.00
C SER A 237 -9.10 39.75 -23.93
N GLY A 238 -7.90 39.96 -23.37
CA GLY A 238 -6.67 40.16 -24.15
C GLY A 238 -6.06 38.87 -24.74
N SER A 239 -6.58 37.71 -24.34
CA SER A 239 -6.08 36.37 -24.64
C SER A 239 -6.55 35.90 -26.02
N ASN A 240 -5.65 35.90 -27.01
CA ASN A 240 -5.93 35.29 -28.31
C ASN A 240 -5.80 33.75 -28.23
N SER A 241 -6.63 33.08 -27.43
CA SER A 241 -6.63 31.63 -27.24
C SER A 241 -8.04 31.07 -26.96
N LEU A 242 -8.28 29.81 -27.31
CA LEU A 242 -9.42 29.02 -26.80
C LEU A 242 -8.95 28.20 -25.59
N LEU A 243 -9.84 27.94 -24.63
CA LEU A 243 -9.55 27.19 -23.40
C LEU A 243 -10.67 26.18 -23.12
N PHE A 244 -10.31 24.95 -22.75
CA PHE A 244 -11.22 23.91 -22.25
C PHE A 244 -10.81 23.54 -20.81
N PRO A 245 -11.52 24.01 -19.77
CA PRO A 245 -11.15 23.82 -18.37
C PRO A 245 -11.60 22.46 -17.81
N PHE A 246 -10.76 21.85 -16.96
CA PHE A 246 -11.05 20.61 -16.23
C PHE A 246 -10.30 20.53 -14.88
N ARG A 247 -10.55 19.47 -14.09
CA ARG A 247 -9.92 19.20 -12.79
C ARG A 247 -9.51 17.73 -12.69
N SER A 248 -8.34 17.47 -12.12
CA SER A 248 -7.95 16.17 -11.55
C SER A 248 -8.02 16.24 -10.02
N GLY A 249 -8.71 15.31 -9.37
CA GLY A 249 -8.90 15.31 -7.92
C GLY A 249 -7.72 14.73 -7.11
N ARG A 250 -7.76 14.92 -5.78
CA ARG A 250 -6.92 14.25 -4.78
C ARG A 250 -7.69 13.99 -3.48
N ARG A 251 -7.27 12.99 -2.71
CA ARG A 251 -7.95 12.54 -1.48
C ARG A 251 -7.95 13.58 -0.35
N GLU A 252 -7.00 14.52 -0.33
CA GLU A 252 -6.95 15.62 0.66
C GLU A 252 -7.81 16.84 0.27
N ASP A 253 -8.31 16.90 -0.97
CA ASP A 253 -9.26 17.94 -1.38
C ASP A 253 -10.63 17.69 -0.71
N PRO A 254 -11.45 18.75 -0.50
CA PRO A 254 -12.87 18.57 -0.23
C PRO A 254 -13.54 17.63 -1.26
N GLN A 255 -14.33 16.69 -0.75
CA GLN A 255 -15.01 15.63 -1.51
C GLN A 255 -14.06 14.75 -2.34
N SER A 256 -12.90 14.38 -1.76
CA SER A 256 -11.86 13.53 -2.37
C SER A 256 -11.40 14.01 -3.76
N GLY A 257 -11.59 15.29 -4.05
CA GLY A 257 -11.25 15.91 -5.34
C GLY A 257 -12.30 15.80 -6.44
N PHE A 258 -13.46 15.19 -6.16
CA PHE A 258 -14.59 15.08 -7.08
C PHE A 258 -15.37 16.40 -7.18
N MET A 259 -16.62 16.35 -7.64
CA MET A 259 -17.49 17.54 -7.66
C MET A 259 -18.13 17.73 -6.29
N ALA A 260 -18.84 18.84 -6.10
CA ALA A 260 -19.71 18.99 -4.95
C ALA A 260 -20.95 18.10 -5.11
N ASP A 261 -20.79 16.80 -4.93
CA ASP A 261 -21.94 15.91 -4.78
C ASP A 261 -22.61 16.15 -3.42
N THR A 262 -23.93 16.02 -3.43
CA THR A 262 -24.83 16.26 -2.31
C THR A 262 -25.96 15.23 -2.23
N VAL A 263 -25.93 14.22 -3.12
CA VAL A 263 -26.75 13.01 -3.03
C VAL A 263 -25.91 11.98 -2.25
N PRO A 264 -26.34 11.53 -1.07
CA PRO A 264 -25.64 10.46 -0.37
C PRO A 264 -26.01 9.09 -0.99
N PRO A 265 -25.09 8.12 -1.05
CA PRO A 265 -25.33 6.82 -1.66
C PRO A 265 -26.48 6.05 -0.99
N GLU A 266 -27.38 5.52 -1.82
CA GLU A 266 -28.53 4.73 -1.40
C GLU A 266 -28.30 3.24 -1.70
N LEU A 267 -28.56 2.37 -0.72
CA LEU A 267 -28.54 0.93 -0.93
C LEU A 267 -29.76 0.53 -1.79
N ILE A 268 -29.55 -0.12 -2.93
CA ILE A 268 -30.62 -0.49 -3.88
C ILE A 268 -30.75 -2.00 -4.05
N THR A 269 -31.93 -2.45 -4.48
CA THR A 269 -32.19 -3.86 -4.78
C THR A 269 -33.12 -4.02 -5.96
N GLU A 270 -33.01 -5.18 -6.62
CA GLU A 270 -33.78 -5.60 -7.79
C GLU A 270 -34.73 -6.76 -7.41
N LEU A 271 -36.04 -6.48 -7.42
CA LEU A 271 -37.09 -7.42 -7.00
C LEU A 271 -38.00 -7.79 -8.16
N GLU A 272 -38.21 -9.08 -8.38
CA GLU A 272 -39.17 -9.58 -9.37
C GLU A 272 -40.61 -9.14 -9.02
N VAL A 273 -41.33 -8.57 -10.00
CA VAL A 273 -42.70 -8.08 -9.85
C VAL A 273 -43.67 -8.65 -10.89
N ARG A 274 -44.95 -8.70 -10.52
CA ARG A 274 -46.08 -9.09 -11.39
C ARG A 274 -47.06 -7.95 -11.56
N LEU A 275 -47.29 -7.52 -12.80
CA LEU A 275 -48.24 -6.46 -13.16
C LEU A 275 -49.54 -7.07 -13.71
N TRP A 276 -50.65 -6.87 -12.98
CA TRP A 276 -52.00 -7.36 -13.33
C TRP A 276 -52.80 -6.34 -14.12
N LYS A 277 -52.43 -5.05 -14.09
CA LYS A 277 -53.24 -3.99 -14.68
C LYS A 277 -52.38 -2.77 -15.00
N VAL A 278 -52.53 -2.27 -16.23
CA VAL A 278 -51.90 -1.04 -16.72
C VAL A 278 -53.00 -0.11 -17.22
N ALA A 279 -53.02 1.13 -16.74
CA ALA A 279 -53.96 2.17 -17.16
C ALA A 279 -53.22 3.48 -17.47
N GLY A 280 -53.91 4.45 -18.06
CA GLY A 280 -53.35 5.75 -18.48
C GLY A 280 -53.17 5.85 -19.99
N SER A 281 -52.56 6.95 -20.43
CA SER A 281 -52.31 7.28 -21.85
C SER A 281 -51.13 8.26 -21.98
N GLY A 282 -50.61 8.42 -23.20
CA GLY A 282 -49.39 9.23 -23.43
C GLY A 282 -48.18 8.62 -22.71
N PRO A 283 -47.33 9.41 -22.04
CA PRO A 283 -46.19 8.89 -21.27
C PRO A 283 -46.55 8.47 -19.83
N VAL A 284 -47.76 8.76 -19.34
CA VAL A 284 -48.14 8.44 -17.95
C VAL A 284 -48.79 7.06 -17.87
N ARG A 285 -48.40 6.26 -16.88
CA ARG A 285 -49.06 4.99 -16.55
C ARG A 285 -49.48 4.95 -15.09
N VAL A 286 -50.58 4.28 -14.84
CA VAL A 286 -51.00 3.80 -13.53
C VAL A 286 -50.96 2.29 -13.57
N VAL A 287 -50.01 1.68 -12.86
CA VAL A 287 -49.89 0.22 -12.79
C VAL A 287 -50.36 -0.29 -11.43
N ARG A 288 -50.92 -1.50 -11.42
CA ARG A 288 -51.09 -2.31 -10.20
C ARG A 288 -50.14 -3.48 -10.28
N TYR A 289 -49.37 -3.72 -9.22
CA TYR A 289 -48.39 -4.81 -9.15
C TYR A 289 -48.28 -5.43 -7.74
N HIS A 290 -47.57 -6.56 -7.63
CA HIS A 290 -46.99 -7.05 -6.37
C HIS A 290 -45.53 -7.44 -6.64
N VAL A 291 -44.69 -7.44 -5.59
CA VAL A 291 -43.45 -8.21 -5.56
C VAL A 291 -43.80 -9.71 -5.57
N ASP A 292 -43.21 -10.48 -6.48
CA ASP A 292 -43.48 -11.92 -6.60
C ASP A 292 -42.75 -12.69 -5.48
N VAL A 293 -41.51 -12.28 -5.16
CA VAL A 293 -40.66 -12.79 -4.08
C VAL A 293 -41.40 -12.80 -2.73
N ALA A 294 -41.75 -13.98 -2.24
CA ALA A 294 -42.67 -14.15 -1.11
C ALA A 294 -42.22 -13.43 0.17
N GLY A 295 -40.95 -13.56 0.55
CA GLY A 295 -40.37 -12.93 1.74
C GLY A 295 -40.09 -11.42 1.60
N CYS A 296 -40.37 -10.82 0.43
CA CYS A 296 -40.19 -9.38 0.17
C CYS A 296 -41.51 -8.68 -0.20
N ARG A 297 -42.66 -9.34 -0.02
CA ARG A 297 -43.98 -8.81 -0.40
C ARG A 297 -44.41 -7.55 0.35
N GLY A 298 -43.80 -7.25 1.49
CA GLY A 298 -44.07 -6.04 2.27
C GLY A 298 -43.19 -4.82 1.93
N VAL A 299 -42.19 -4.97 1.05
CA VAL A 299 -41.40 -3.84 0.53
C VAL A 299 -42.36 -2.90 -0.21
N LYS A 300 -42.46 -1.64 0.25
CA LYS A 300 -43.46 -0.70 -0.24
C LYS A 300 -43.00 0.06 -1.48
N PRO A 301 -43.92 0.43 -2.39
CA PRO A 301 -43.61 1.38 -3.47
C PRO A 301 -43.22 2.76 -2.91
N LYS A 302 -42.25 3.41 -3.56
CA LYS A 302 -41.75 4.76 -3.24
C LYS A 302 -41.81 5.65 -4.48
N VAL A 303 -41.60 6.94 -4.30
CA VAL A 303 -41.35 7.86 -5.42
C VAL A 303 -39.86 7.80 -5.74
N GLY A 304 -39.51 7.54 -7.00
CA GLY A 304 -38.13 7.26 -7.43
C GLY A 304 -37.89 5.82 -7.88
N ASP A 305 -38.71 4.86 -7.42
CA ASP A 305 -38.64 3.46 -7.88
C ASP A 305 -38.72 3.34 -9.40
N LEU A 306 -37.96 2.41 -9.98
CA LEU A 306 -38.02 2.06 -11.39
C LEU A 306 -38.70 0.70 -11.56
N ILE A 307 -39.69 0.61 -12.46
CA ILE A 307 -40.33 -0.66 -12.82
C ILE A 307 -40.08 -0.95 -14.30
N GLU A 308 -39.24 -1.94 -14.59
CA GLU A 308 -38.86 -2.36 -15.94
C GLU A 308 -39.75 -3.51 -16.41
N VAL A 309 -40.35 -3.39 -17.61
CA VAL A 309 -41.31 -4.39 -18.12
C VAL A 309 -41.09 -4.60 -19.62
N GLY A 310 -40.27 -5.59 -19.97
CA GLY A 310 -39.94 -5.91 -21.36
C GLY A 310 -38.94 -4.90 -21.93
N ASP A 311 -39.42 -3.95 -22.73
CA ASP A 311 -38.62 -2.85 -23.29
C ASP A 311 -38.87 -1.50 -22.59
N ALA A 312 -39.75 -1.46 -21.57
CA ALA A 312 -40.38 -0.24 -21.08
C ALA A 312 -40.08 0.06 -19.60
N ASP A 313 -39.40 1.18 -19.36
CA ASP A 313 -38.98 1.60 -18.03
C ASP A 313 -39.96 2.63 -17.45
N LEU A 314 -40.58 2.30 -16.32
CA LEU A 314 -41.59 3.12 -15.66
C LEU A 314 -41.07 3.69 -14.34
N LEU A 315 -40.66 4.97 -14.36
CA LEU A 315 -40.23 5.70 -13.17
C LEU A 315 -41.43 6.15 -12.34
N VAL A 316 -41.53 5.69 -11.09
CA VAL A 316 -42.65 6.01 -10.19
C VAL A 316 -42.58 7.46 -9.73
N ARG A 317 -43.66 8.19 -10.00
CA ARG A 317 -43.83 9.62 -9.64
C ARG A 317 -44.80 9.84 -8.47
N ARG A 318 -45.71 8.90 -8.19
CA ARG A 318 -46.63 8.98 -7.05
C ARG A 318 -47.20 7.61 -6.67
N VAL A 319 -47.07 7.23 -5.40
CA VAL A 319 -47.81 6.10 -4.81
C VAL A 319 -49.30 6.46 -4.71
N LEU A 320 -50.18 5.56 -5.12
CA LEU A 320 -51.65 5.73 -5.06
C LEU A 320 -52.31 4.81 -4.03
N ASP A 321 -51.67 3.68 -3.70
CA ASP A 321 -52.16 2.65 -2.79
C ASP A 321 -50.98 1.74 -2.42
N ASP A 322 -50.65 1.66 -1.14
CA ASP A 322 -49.58 0.83 -0.56
C ASP A 322 -50.14 -0.38 0.23
N ASN A 323 -51.46 -0.63 0.14
CA ASN A 323 -52.16 -1.61 0.96
C ASN A 323 -52.19 -3.01 0.33
N LEU A 324 -51.48 -3.95 0.96
CA LEU A 324 -51.75 -5.38 0.81
C LEU A 324 -53.14 -5.70 1.39
N PRO A 325 -53.93 -6.63 0.81
CA PRO A 325 -53.55 -7.61 -0.20
C PRO A 325 -53.98 -7.26 -1.65
N GLN A 326 -54.46 -6.04 -1.93
CA GLN A 326 -54.99 -5.71 -3.27
C GLN A 326 -53.94 -5.40 -4.33
N GLY A 327 -52.68 -5.23 -3.91
CA GLY A 327 -51.55 -4.93 -4.77
C GLY A 327 -51.27 -3.45 -4.88
N PHE A 328 -49.99 -3.12 -4.81
CA PHE A 328 -49.45 -1.77 -4.88
C PHE A 328 -49.91 -1.08 -6.15
N ARG A 329 -50.34 0.17 -6.02
CA ARG A 329 -50.78 1.00 -7.15
C ARG A 329 -49.92 2.24 -7.20
N VAL A 330 -49.25 2.44 -8.33
CA VAL A 330 -48.35 3.57 -8.54
C VAL A 330 -48.70 4.27 -9.85
N ALA A 331 -48.54 5.59 -9.86
CA ALA A 331 -48.51 6.41 -11.05
C ALA A 331 -47.05 6.72 -11.39
N GLY A 332 -46.62 6.40 -12.61
CA GLY A 332 -45.28 6.64 -13.11
C GLY A 332 -45.27 7.29 -14.48
N THR A 333 -44.08 7.69 -14.91
CA THR A 333 -43.79 8.19 -16.25
C THR A 333 -42.91 7.17 -16.97
N LEU A 334 -43.32 6.76 -18.17
CA LEU A 334 -42.47 5.97 -19.05
C LEU A 334 -41.26 6.83 -19.46
N VAL A 335 -40.08 6.33 -19.16
CA VAL A 335 -38.78 6.91 -19.56
C VAL A 335 -38.37 6.35 -20.93
N SER A 336 -38.70 5.07 -21.18
CA SER A 336 -38.41 4.34 -22.42
C SER A 336 -39.58 3.44 -22.86
N GLY A 337 -39.41 2.77 -24.01
CA GLY A 337 -40.21 1.64 -24.47
C GLY A 337 -41.71 1.86 -24.65
N GLN A 338 -42.47 0.75 -24.70
CA GLN A 338 -43.93 0.78 -24.75
C GLN A 338 -44.59 -0.20 -23.78
N LEU A 339 -45.05 0.31 -22.63
CA LEU A 339 -45.99 -0.41 -21.78
C LEU A 339 -47.45 -0.11 -22.22
N PRO A 340 -48.17 -1.02 -22.93
CA PRO A 340 -49.55 -0.79 -23.35
C PRO A 340 -50.54 -0.83 -22.17
N PRO A 341 -51.58 0.03 -22.15
CA PRO A 341 -52.70 -0.10 -21.22
C PRO A 341 -53.52 -1.38 -21.47
N GLY A 342 -53.85 -2.11 -20.41
CA GLY A 342 -54.54 -3.39 -20.49
C GLY A 342 -54.86 -3.99 -19.12
N ASP A 343 -55.72 -5.01 -19.12
CA ASP A 343 -55.93 -5.88 -17.97
C ASP A 343 -55.20 -7.20 -18.20
N TYR A 344 -54.24 -7.47 -17.33
CA TYR A 344 -53.31 -8.60 -17.38
C TYR A 344 -53.57 -9.59 -16.24
N SER A 345 -54.70 -9.50 -15.55
CA SER A 345 -55.03 -10.36 -14.40
C SER A 345 -55.03 -11.86 -14.70
N HIS A 346 -55.26 -12.26 -15.96
CA HIS A 346 -55.18 -13.65 -16.42
C HIS A 346 -53.79 -14.09 -16.92
N ASN A 347 -52.88 -13.15 -17.19
CA ASN A 347 -51.48 -13.43 -17.57
C ASN A 347 -50.60 -12.24 -17.14
N PRO A 348 -50.23 -12.13 -15.85
CA PRO A 348 -49.57 -10.95 -15.32
C PRO A 348 -48.18 -10.77 -15.93
N LEU A 349 -47.89 -9.56 -16.41
CA LEU A 349 -46.58 -9.23 -16.97
C LEU A 349 -45.52 -9.38 -15.88
N ALA A 350 -44.44 -10.09 -16.18
CA ALA A 350 -43.24 -10.08 -15.35
C ALA A 350 -42.48 -8.76 -15.59
N GLY A 351 -41.85 -8.26 -14.54
CA GLY A 351 -40.96 -7.10 -14.59
C GLY A 351 -40.00 -7.10 -13.41
N LEU A 352 -39.11 -6.12 -13.39
CA LEU A 352 -38.15 -5.88 -12.31
C LEU A 352 -38.49 -4.56 -11.62
N LEU A 353 -38.38 -4.52 -10.29
CA LEU A 353 -38.49 -3.32 -9.47
C LEU A 353 -37.11 -3.01 -8.89
N THR A 354 -36.54 -1.88 -9.30
CA THR A 354 -35.36 -1.31 -8.65
C THR A 354 -35.83 -0.30 -7.61
N THR A 355 -35.50 -0.54 -6.34
CA THR A 355 -35.93 0.30 -5.21
C THR A 355 -34.80 0.51 -4.19
N ALA A 356 -34.70 1.74 -3.67
CA ALA A 356 -33.76 2.12 -2.62
C ALA A 356 -34.29 1.74 -1.22
N TYR A 357 -33.40 1.38 -0.32
CA TYR A 357 -33.68 1.14 1.09
C TYR A 357 -34.05 2.45 1.80
N ARG A 358 -35.00 2.39 2.74
CA ARG A 358 -35.36 3.46 3.67
C ARG A 358 -35.76 2.85 5.01
N GLU A 359 -35.82 3.65 6.06
CA GLU A 359 -36.29 3.29 7.41
C GLU A 359 -37.61 2.48 7.41
N VAL A 360 -38.57 2.82 6.53
CA VAL A 360 -39.87 2.12 6.39
C VAL A 360 -39.73 0.65 5.97
N ASP A 361 -38.57 0.25 5.44
CA ASP A 361 -38.24 -1.10 5.02
C ASP A 361 -37.40 -1.87 6.06
N GLN A 362 -37.15 -1.32 7.27
CA GLN A 362 -36.43 -2.00 8.36
C GLN A 362 -36.89 -3.45 8.60
N PRO A 363 -38.20 -3.80 8.55
CA PRO A 363 -38.64 -5.20 8.70
C PRO A 363 -38.23 -6.14 7.55
N TRP A 364 -37.68 -5.63 6.46
CA TRP A 364 -37.43 -6.32 5.19
C TRP A 364 -35.97 -6.21 4.71
N GLN A 365 -35.02 -5.76 5.54
CA GLN A 365 -33.62 -5.48 5.15
C GLN A 365 -32.93 -6.60 4.36
N LEU A 366 -33.19 -7.87 4.67
CA LEU A 366 -32.66 -9.03 3.89
C LEU A 366 -33.03 -9.02 2.40
N CYS A 367 -34.05 -8.26 1.98
CA CYS A 367 -34.40 -8.08 0.57
C CYS A 367 -33.43 -7.19 -0.22
N TRP A 368 -32.48 -6.52 0.45
CA TRP A 368 -31.37 -5.80 -0.18
C TRP A 368 -30.09 -6.64 -0.30
N LEU A 369 -30.10 -7.90 0.17
CA LEU A 369 -29.00 -8.84 0.01
C LEU A 369 -29.31 -9.90 -1.04
N GLN A 370 -28.30 -10.29 -1.81
CA GLN A 370 -28.34 -11.42 -2.73
C GLN A 370 -27.32 -12.47 -2.30
N PHE A 371 -27.80 -13.69 -2.01
CA PHE A 371 -26.93 -14.83 -1.70
C PHE A 371 -26.62 -15.61 -2.99
N HIS A 372 -25.34 -15.89 -3.23
CA HIS A 372 -24.90 -16.76 -4.33
C HIS A 372 -24.19 -18.01 -3.79
N PRO A 373 -24.57 -19.24 -4.19
CA PRO A 373 -25.72 -19.58 -5.03
C PRO A 373 -27.06 -19.29 -4.33
N GLN A 374 -28.14 -19.22 -5.12
CA GLN A 374 -29.46 -18.84 -4.65
C GLN A 374 -30.00 -19.79 -3.55
N PRO A 375 -30.63 -19.29 -2.47
CA PRO A 375 -31.11 -20.12 -1.36
C PRO A 375 -32.18 -21.15 -1.78
N LEU A 376 -32.06 -22.38 -1.26
CA LEU A 376 -32.82 -23.57 -1.70
C LEU A 376 -34.36 -23.44 -1.60
N PHE A 377 -34.85 -22.59 -0.70
CA PHE A 377 -36.28 -22.38 -0.45
C PHE A 377 -36.74 -20.95 -0.84
N GLY A 378 -35.91 -20.23 -1.58
CA GLY A 378 -36.24 -18.94 -2.21
C GLY A 378 -35.66 -17.70 -1.51
N ARG A 379 -35.75 -16.57 -2.22
CA ARG A 379 -35.34 -15.24 -1.74
C ARG A 379 -36.26 -14.76 -0.59
N PRO A 380 -35.75 -13.97 0.38
CA PRO A 380 -34.38 -13.45 0.43
C PRO A 380 -33.34 -14.49 0.89
N ALA A 381 -33.57 -15.18 2.01
CA ALA A 381 -32.52 -15.93 2.72
C ALA A 381 -32.98 -17.29 3.30
N ARG A 382 -33.79 -18.07 2.55
CA ARG A 382 -34.31 -19.37 3.05
C ARG A 382 -33.62 -20.57 2.41
N GLY A 383 -32.90 -21.35 3.22
CA GLY A 383 -32.08 -22.48 2.76
C GLY A 383 -30.75 -22.03 2.17
N VAL A 384 -30.07 -21.09 2.83
CA VAL A 384 -28.73 -20.60 2.45
C VAL A 384 -27.70 -21.72 2.66
N LEU A 385 -26.71 -21.83 1.76
CA LEU A 385 -25.63 -22.82 1.87
C LEU A 385 -24.45 -22.24 2.67
N PRO A 386 -23.58 -23.08 3.28
CA PRO A 386 -22.44 -22.57 4.06
C PRO A 386 -21.47 -21.75 3.22
N TRP A 387 -21.25 -22.16 1.98
CA TRP A 387 -20.32 -21.52 1.05
C TRP A 387 -21.00 -20.43 0.19
N SER A 388 -22.09 -19.83 0.70
CA SER A 388 -22.77 -18.74 0.00
C SER A 388 -22.04 -17.40 0.21
N THR A 389 -21.72 -16.72 -0.88
CA THR A 389 -21.26 -15.33 -0.87
C THR A 389 -22.47 -14.38 -0.74
N ILE A 390 -22.22 -13.17 -0.26
CA ILE A 390 -23.26 -12.16 0.01
C ILE A 390 -22.98 -10.91 -0.82
N ARG A 391 -23.88 -10.57 -1.74
CA ARG A 391 -23.80 -9.36 -2.57
C ARG A 391 -24.83 -8.31 -2.14
N LEU A 392 -24.42 -7.05 -2.19
CA LEU A 392 -25.26 -5.86 -2.08
C LEU A 392 -24.95 -4.86 -3.22
N ARG A 393 -25.76 -3.80 -3.36
CA ARG A 393 -25.63 -2.81 -4.44
C ARG A 393 -26.03 -1.39 -4.01
N PHE A 394 -25.37 -0.39 -4.57
CA PHE A 394 -25.61 1.04 -4.33
C PHE A 394 -26.11 1.79 -5.57
N SER A 395 -26.69 2.97 -5.36
CA SER A 395 -27.10 3.94 -6.39
C SER A 395 -25.96 4.41 -7.28
N GLU A 396 -24.74 4.42 -6.75
CA GLU A 396 -23.52 4.92 -7.39
C GLU A 396 -22.26 4.20 -6.89
N ALA A 397 -21.10 4.69 -7.34
CA ALA A 397 -19.82 4.06 -7.08
C ALA A 397 -19.31 4.41 -5.67
N MET A 398 -19.08 3.38 -4.85
CA MET A 398 -18.46 3.53 -3.53
C MET A 398 -16.94 3.64 -3.65
N ASP A 399 -16.28 4.16 -2.62
CA ASP A 399 -14.83 4.02 -2.45
C ASP A 399 -14.48 2.54 -2.19
N PRO A 400 -13.85 1.82 -3.15
CA PRO A 400 -13.64 0.39 -3.02
C PRO A 400 -12.54 0.03 -2.02
N GLU A 401 -11.58 0.93 -1.77
CA GLU A 401 -10.56 0.78 -0.73
C GLU A 401 -11.16 1.04 0.68
N GLY A 402 -12.28 1.77 0.72
CA GLY A 402 -13.07 2.01 1.92
C GLY A 402 -13.99 0.85 2.34
N VAL A 403 -14.31 -0.12 1.47
CA VAL A 403 -15.25 -1.22 1.81
C VAL A 403 -14.51 -2.41 2.43
N LYS A 404 -14.82 -2.70 3.70
CA LYS A 404 -13.97 -3.51 4.60
C LYS A 404 -14.78 -4.49 5.47
N SER A 405 -14.36 -5.75 5.49
CA SER A 405 -15.13 -6.89 6.02
C SER A 405 -15.09 -7.00 7.55
N LEU A 406 -14.07 -6.44 8.19
CA LEU A 406 -13.89 -6.43 9.65
C LEU A 406 -14.46 -5.18 10.32
N SER A 407 -14.72 -4.10 9.57
CA SER A 407 -15.04 -2.77 10.12
C SER A 407 -16.35 -2.14 9.63
N ASN A 408 -16.78 -2.34 8.37
CA ASN A 408 -17.99 -1.66 7.85
C ASN A 408 -18.94 -2.47 6.95
N LEU A 409 -18.49 -3.56 6.32
CA LEU A 409 -19.31 -4.55 5.63
C LEU A 409 -19.26 -5.87 6.43
N VAL A 410 -19.85 -5.84 7.63
CA VAL A 410 -19.60 -6.86 8.67
C VAL A 410 -20.66 -7.96 8.65
N LEU A 411 -20.25 -9.18 8.35
CA LEU A 411 -21.02 -10.38 8.62
C LEU A 411 -20.68 -10.89 10.03
N ALA A 412 -21.70 -11.08 10.87
CA ALA A 412 -21.52 -11.53 12.25
C ALA A 412 -22.54 -12.60 12.67
N SER A 413 -22.13 -13.50 13.56
CA SER A 413 -23.05 -14.34 14.34
C SER A 413 -23.41 -13.71 15.68
N TYR A 414 -24.57 -14.06 16.22
CA TYR A 414 -25.04 -13.49 17.48
C TYR A 414 -25.97 -14.42 18.25
N VAL A 415 -26.04 -14.20 19.56
CA VAL A 415 -26.96 -14.87 20.49
C VAL A 415 -28.21 -13.99 20.68
N VAL A 416 -29.39 -14.61 20.83
CA VAL A 416 -30.62 -13.87 21.18
C VAL A 416 -30.72 -13.79 22.71
N ASP A 417 -30.35 -12.64 23.29
CA ASP A 417 -30.28 -12.38 24.73
C ASP A 417 -30.89 -11.01 25.09
N ALA A 418 -31.49 -10.91 26.27
CA ALA A 418 -32.02 -9.67 26.84
C ALA A 418 -31.05 -8.98 27.81
N ASN A 419 -29.89 -9.58 28.10
CA ASN A 419 -28.84 -8.99 28.92
C ASN A 419 -27.98 -8.00 28.11
N PRO A 420 -28.02 -6.67 28.41
CA PRO A 420 -27.22 -5.69 27.70
C PRO A 420 -25.71 -5.79 28.00
N GLN A 421 -25.30 -6.57 29.01
CA GLN A 421 -23.89 -6.85 29.32
C GLN A 421 -23.34 -8.03 28.51
N ASN A 422 -24.15 -8.72 27.70
CA ASN A 422 -23.66 -9.74 26.79
C ASN A 422 -23.13 -9.07 25.51
N LEU A 423 -21.84 -9.25 25.23
CA LEU A 423 -21.15 -8.73 24.04
C LEU A 423 -21.60 -9.43 22.75
N GLU A 424 -22.09 -10.67 22.84
CA GLU A 424 -22.53 -11.50 21.71
C GLU A 424 -24.01 -11.31 21.34
N ARG A 425 -24.76 -10.47 22.07
CA ARG A 425 -26.22 -10.31 21.88
C ARG A 425 -26.58 -9.70 20.50
N GLN A 426 -27.81 -9.90 20.04
CA GLN A 426 -28.35 -9.23 18.84
C GLN A 426 -28.24 -7.70 18.92
N PHE A 427 -28.33 -7.01 17.78
CA PHE A 427 -28.42 -5.55 17.73
C PHE A 427 -29.72 -5.05 18.36
N ASP A 428 -29.66 -4.02 19.20
CA ASP A 428 -30.84 -3.31 19.73
C ASP A 428 -30.74 -1.78 19.50
N PRO A 429 -31.41 -1.22 18.47
CA PRO A 429 -31.38 0.21 18.12
C PRO A 429 -32.02 1.13 19.18
N GLN A 430 -32.56 0.59 20.28
CA GLN A 430 -32.95 1.40 21.45
C GLN A 430 -31.77 1.68 22.40
N THR A 431 -30.61 1.05 22.17
CA THR A 431 -29.46 1.05 23.11
C THR A 431 -28.11 1.34 22.48
N GLU A 432 -27.95 1.09 21.17
CA GLU A 432 -26.69 1.24 20.43
C GLU A 432 -26.98 1.56 18.95
N ASP A 433 -25.99 2.07 18.23
CA ASP A 433 -26.00 2.25 16.77
C ASP A 433 -25.29 1.07 16.08
N VAL A 434 -25.22 1.08 14.73
CA VAL A 434 -24.60 -0.02 13.97
C VAL A 434 -23.09 -0.07 14.20
N GLY A 435 -22.45 1.08 14.41
CA GLY A 435 -21.05 1.18 14.84
C GLY A 435 -20.81 0.47 16.18
N GLY A 436 -21.51 0.88 17.24
CA GLY A 436 -21.41 0.27 18.57
C GLY A 436 -21.79 -1.20 18.60
N PHE A 437 -22.73 -1.64 17.76
CA PHE A 437 -23.05 -3.05 17.55
C PHE A 437 -21.86 -3.85 17.00
N ILE A 438 -21.22 -3.34 15.93
CA ILE A 438 -20.02 -3.96 15.36
C ILE A 438 -18.91 -3.98 16.41
N ASP A 439 -18.67 -2.86 17.08
CA ASP A 439 -17.47 -2.63 17.90
C ASP A 439 -17.45 -3.49 19.16
N ARG A 440 -18.60 -3.77 19.77
CA ARG A 440 -18.68 -4.68 20.93
C ARG A 440 -18.56 -6.17 20.60
N LEU A 441 -18.66 -6.59 19.34
CA LEU A 441 -18.69 -8.02 19.00
C LEU A 441 -17.29 -8.63 19.15
N PRO A 442 -17.12 -9.70 19.94
CA PRO A 442 -15.80 -10.24 20.22
C PRO A 442 -15.15 -10.80 18.96
N GLY A 443 -13.94 -10.33 18.66
CA GLY A 443 -13.12 -10.79 17.54
C GLY A 443 -12.51 -12.18 17.75
N PHE A 444 -12.33 -12.57 19.01
CA PHE A 444 -11.95 -13.90 19.49
C PHE A 444 -12.46 -14.07 20.94
N VAL A 445 -12.27 -15.25 21.56
CA VAL A 445 -12.53 -15.43 23.00
C VAL A 445 -11.42 -16.26 23.64
N ASN A 446 -10.52 -15.63 24.40
CA ASN A 446 -9.50 -16.37 25.15
C ASN A 446 -10.06 -16.94 26.47
N ARG A 447 -9.58 -18.14 26.83
CA ARG A 447 -9.84 -18.82 28.11
C ARG A 447 -8.62 -19.65 28.51
N SER A 448 -8.41 -19.83 29.81
CA SER A 448 -7.40 -20.72 30.36
C SER A 448 -7.70 -22.23 30.17
N GLN A 449 -8.91 -22.57 29.70
CA GLN A 449 -9.28 -23.93 29.29
C GLN A 449 -9.57 -23.92 27.77
N PRO A 450 -8.75 -24.57 26.93
CA PRO A 450 -8.91 -24.52 25.47
C PRO A 450 -10.28 -25.01 24.98
N ASP A 451 -10.86 -26.01 25.64
CA ASP A 451 -12.23 -26.51 25.35
C ASP A 451 -13.34 -25.46 25.53
N GLN A 452 -13.02 -24.31 26.12
CA GLN A 452 -13.91 -23.16 26.32
C GLN A 452 -13.40 -21.87 25.64
N ALA A 453 -12.17 -21.85 25.12
CA ALA A 453 -11.68 -20.79 24.26
C ALA A 453 -12.27 -20.92 22.85
N GLY A 454 -12.47 -19.81 22.15
CA GLY A 454 -13.43 -19.75 21.04
C GLY A 454 -13.06 -18.84 19.88
N SER A 455 -13.69 -19.15 18.74
CA SER A 455 -13.86 -18.23 17.61
C SER A 455 -14.54 -16.94 18.06
N GLY A 456 -14.21 -15.84 17.41
CA GLY A 456 -15.02 -14.63 17.47
C GLY A 456 -16.33 -14.77 16.69
N ARG A 457 -17.16 -13.73 16.84
CA ARG A 457 -18.49 -13.62 16.21
C ARG A 457 -18.44 -13.05 14.79
N LEU A 458 -17.40 -12.30 14.45
CA LEU A 458 -17.15 -11.77 13.10
C LEU A 458 -16.81 -12.89 12.10
N LYS A 459 -17.25 -12.78 10.84
CA LYS A 459 -17.05 -13.74 9.74
C LYS A 459 -16.61 -13.00 8.47
N PHE A 460 -15.30 -12.75 8.36
CA PHE A 460 -14.68 -11.87 7.37
C PHE A 460 -14.13 -12.62 6.14
N GLY A 461 -13.70 -11.87 5.12
CA GLY A 461 -13.09 -12.44 3.92
C GLY A 461 -12.99 -11.43 2.77
N LEU A 462 -12.70 -11.94 1.57
CA LEU A 462 -12.47 -11.08 0.41
C LEU A 462 -13.74 -10.31 0.04
N ILE A 463 -13.58 -9.03 -0.24
CA ILE A 463 -14.61 -8.15 -0.80
C ILE A 463 -14.26 -7.89 -2.26
N GLU A 464 -15.14 -8.30 -3.16
CA GLU A 464 -15.02 -8.07 -4.59
C GLU A 464 -15.98 -6.94 -5.00
N ALA A 465 -15.41 -5.80 -5.39
CA ALA A 465 -16.15 -4.70 -6.02
C ALA A 465 -16.47 -5.05 -7.48
N SER A 466 -17.66 -4.71 -7.96
CA SER A 466 -17.93 -4.65 -9.39
C SER A 466 -17.08 -3.56 -10.05
N ALA A 467 -16.80 -3.71 -11.35
CA ALA A 467 -15.93 -2.78 -12.06
C ALA A 467 -16.50 -1.36 -12.15
N ASP A 468 -17.83 -1.17 -12.04
CA ASP A 468 -18.48 0.14 -11.93
C ASP A 468 -18.53 0.71 -10.50
N GLY A 469 -18.01 -0.03 -9.51
CA GLY A 469 -17.94 0.35 -8.09
C GLY A 469 -19.26 0.28 -7.33
N ARG A 470 -20.32 -0.33 -7.91
CA ARG A 470 -21.69 -0.27 -7.38
C ARG A 470 -22.16 -1.50 -6.63
N GLU A 471 -21.69 -2.69 -7.00
CA GLU A 471 -21.97 -3.95 -6.31
C GLU A 471 -20.74 -4.40 -5.51
N PHE A 472 -20.97 -4.91 -4.30
CA PHE A 472 -19.91 -5.48 -3.46
C PHE A 472 -20.31 -6.88 -3.04
N THR A 473 -19.41 -7.84 -3.25
CA THR A 473 -19.60 -9.26 -2.90
C THR A 473 -18.63 -9.65 -1.80
N LEU A 474 -19.14 -9.98 -0.61
CA LEU A 474 -18.37 -10.56 0.48
C LEU A 474 -18.31 -12.09 0.33
N THR A 475 -17.08 -12.62 0.34
CA THR A 475 -16.77 -14.05 0.27
C THR A 475 -16.02 -14.46 1.55
N PRO A 476 -16.71 -14.97 2.60
CA PRO A 476 -16.07 -15.31 3.88
C PRO A 476 -15.11 -16.49 3.74
N LEU A 477 -13.93 -16.43 4.37
CA LEU A 477 -12.81 -17.36 4.11
C LEU A 477 -13.13 -18.84 4.39
N ALA A 478 -13.98 -19.12 5.39
CA ALA A 478 -14.53 -20.45 5.68
C ALA A 478 -16.05 -20.52 5.46
N GLY A 479 -16.61 -19.59 4.69
CA GLY A 479 -18.05 -19.44 4.54
C GLY A 479 -18.76 -19.09 5.85
N LEU A 480 -20.07 -19.32 5.87
CA LEU A 480 -20.99 -19.09 6.97
C LEU A 480 -20.84 -20.17 8.06
N ALA A 481 -19.64 -20.28 8.64
CA ALA A 481 -19.26 -21.37 9.56
C ALA A 481 -19.96 -21.28 10.92
N ASP A 482 -20.42 -22.43 11.42
CA ASP A 482 -20.92 -22.64 12.78
C ASP A 482 -19.75 -22.86 13.74
N SER A 483 -18.98 -21.80 13.99
CA SER A 483 -17.80 -21.83 14.86
C SER A 483 -18.10 -22.06 16.36
N HIS A 484 -19.39 -22.16 16.75
CA HIS A 484 -19.85 -22.28 18.14
C HIS A 484 -20.72 -23.53 18.41
N GLY A 485 -21.06 -24.32 17.39
CA GLY A 485 -21.88 -25.55 17.54
C GLY A 485 -23.38 -25.28 17.72
N GLU A 486 -23.86 -24.11 17.29
CA GLU A 486 -25.26 -23.68 17.36
C GLU A 486 -26.13 -24.39 16.28
N GLY A 487 -25.50 -24.92 15.23
CA GLY A 487 -26.14 -25.65 14.14
C GLY A 487 -27.26 -24.85 13.47
N LEU A 488 -28.44 -25.47 13.34
CA LEU A 488 -29.64 -24.80 12.80
C LEU A 488 -30.25 -23.74 13.74
N GLN A 489 -29.67 -23.50 14.93
CA GLN A 489 -30.02 -22.39 15.83
C GLN A 489 -29.07 -21.20 15.71
N MET A 490 -28.00 -21.31 14.91
CA MET A 490 -27.11 -20.20 14.61
C MET A 490 -27.90 -19.01 14.08
N ASN A 491 -27.52 -17.80 14.49
CA ASN A 491 -28.09 -16.56 13.96
C ASN A 491 -26.96 -15.78 13.28
N LEU A 492 -27.18 -15.38 12.02
CA LEU A 492 -26.28 -14.47 11.29
C LEU A 492 -27.02 -13.19 10.91
N CYS A 493 -26.28 -12.10 10.83
CA CYS A 493 -26.69 -10.84 10.23
C CYS A 493 -25.55 -10.19 9.45
N LEU A 494 -25.90 -9.36 8.45
CA LEU A 494 -24.96 -8.45 7.80
C LEU A 494 -25.26 -7.02 8.27
N ALA A 495 -24.29 -6.40 8.94
CA ALA A 495 -24.32 -5.00 9.35
C ALA A 495 -23.59 -4.13 8.32
N LEU A 496 -24.17 -2.96 8.00
CA LEU A 496 -23.51 -1.92 7.22
C LEU A 496 -23.24 -0.73 8.14
N ARG A 497 -21.97 -0.46 8.47
CA ARG A 497 -21.60 0.69 9.30
C ARG A 497 -21.93 1.99 8.57
N ASP A 498 -22.61 2.87 9.27
CA ASP A 498 -23.17 4.15 8.85
C ASP A 498 -22.37 5.33 9.44
N GLY A 499 -22.86 6.56 9.23
CA GLY A 499 -22.27 7.76 9.83
C GLY A 499 -20.83 8.10 9.36
N PRO A 500 -20.06 8.85 10.17
CA PRO A 500 -18.74 9.37 9.78
C PRO A 500 -17.64 8.32 9.59
N GLU A 501 -17.78 7.13 10.15
CA GLU A 501 -16.78 6.05 10.05
C GLU A 501 -17.31 4.86 9.21
N GLY A 502 -18.50 5.00 8.63
CA GLY A 502 -19.14 4.02 7.78
C GLY A 502 -18.73 4.07 6.31
N LEU A 503 -19.47 3.34 5.48
CA LEU A 503 -19.27 3.29 4.03
C LEU A 503 -19.52 4.65 3.36
N ARG A 504 -18.70 4.98 2.36
CA ARG A 504 -18.74 6.27 1.64
C ARG A 504 -18.70 6.09 0.12
N ASP A 505 -19.32 7.03 -0.59
CA ASP A 505 -19.11 7.17 -2.04
C ASP A 505 -17.70 7.71 -2.39
N LEU A 506 -17.35 7.70 -3.68
CA LEU A 506 -16.09 8.28 -4.16
C LEU A 506 -15.92 9.78 -3.83
N ALA A 507 -17.02 10.53 -3.70
CA ALA A 507 -17.02 11.94 -3.29
C ALA A 507 -16.97 12.10 -1.75
N GLY A 508 -16.92 11.01 -0.98
CA GLY A 508 -16.85 10.98 0.46
C GLY A 508 -18.19 11.12 1.20
N ASN A 509 -19.36 11.07 0.55
CA ASN A 509 -20.65 11.12 1.26
C ASN A 509 -20.94 9.78 1.96
N PRO A 510 -21.45 9.79 3.21
CA PRO A 510 -21.87 8.58 3.92
C PRO A 510 -23.22 8.05 3.40
N LEU A 511 -23.57 6.82 3.77
CA LEU A 511 -24.84 6.18 3.44
C LEU A 511 -26.08 7.05 3.77
N ALA A 512 -27.10 7.00 2.90
CA ALA A 512 -28.36 7.75 3.05
C ALA A 512 -29.36 7.18 4.08
N PHE A 513 -28.90 6.35 5.02
CA PHE A 513 -29.72 5.61 5.99
C PHE A 513 -28.90 5.15 7.20
N GLU A 514 -29.61 4.78 8.26
CA GLU A 514 -29.09 4.26 9.54
C GLU A 514 -29.70 2.86 9.81
N ASP A 515 -29.30 2.20 10.90
CA ASP A 515 -29.91 0.97 11.46
C ASP A 515 -29.91 -0.30 10.54
N PHE A 516 -29.00 -0.40 9.57
CA PHE A 516 -28.96 -1.57 8.67
C PHE A 516 -28.18 -2.76 9.26
N VAL A 517 -28.92 -3.71 9.84
CA VAL A 517 -28.42 -5.00 10.36
C VAL A 517 -29.32 -6.13 9.85
N ALA A 518 -29.12 -6.52 8.59
CA ALA A 518 -30.02 -7.43 7.88
C ALA A 518 -29.94 -8.85 8.45
N GLY A 519 -31.07 -9.35 8.97
CA GLY A 519 -31.20 -10.65 9.64
C GLY A 519 -31.40 -10.58 11.15
N ASN A 520 -31.39 -9.37 11.75
CA ASN A 520 -31.62 -9.14 13.18
C ASN A 520 -33.04 -9.60 13.63
N PRO A 521 -33.29 -9.90 14.93
CA PRO A 521 -34.65 -10.18 15.42
C PRO A 521 -35.59 -8.97 15.22
N GLY A 522 -36.91 -9.25 15.15
CA GLY A 522 -37.93 -8.24 14.84
C GLY A 522 -38.19 -8.03 13.34
N GLN A 523 -37.25 -8.45 12.47
CA GLN A 523 -37.45 -8.47 11.02
C GLN A 523 -38.40 -9.62 10.59
N ALA A 524 -39.05 -9.46 9.44
CA ALA A 524 -40.08 -10.36 8.93
C ALA A 524 -39.52 -11.68 8.35
N GLU A 525 -38.24 -11.68 7.97
CA GLU A 525 -37.46 -12.86 7.61
C GLU A 525 -36.15 -12.83 8.41
N ARG A 526 -35.52 -14.00 8.60
CA ARG A 526 -34.15 -14.14 9.13
C ARG A 526 -33.38 -15.08 8.21
N ILE A 527 -32.05 -15.07 8.29
CA ILE A 527 -31.22 -16.03 7.56
C ILE A 527 -31.54 -17.45 8.06
N GLN A 528 -31.97 -18.34 7.16
CA GLN A 528 -32.31 -19.72 7.47
C GLN A 528 -31.42 -20.67 6.67
N PHE A 529 -30.74 -21.56 7.37
CA PHE A 529 -29.72 -22.44 6.79
C PHE A 529 -30.29 -23.69 6.13
N ALA A 530 -29.57 -24.20 5.13
CA ALA A 530 -29.87 -25.48 4.50
C ALA A 530 -29.61 -26.65 5.47
N PRO A 531 -30.50 -27.64 5.56
CA PRO A 531 -30.28 -28.84 6.36
C PRO A 531 -29.24 -29.74 5.68
N LEU A 532 -27.97 -29.57 6.06
CA LEU A 532 -26.83 -30.36 5.61
C LEU A 532 -26.36 -31.34 6.72
N PRO A 533 -25.66 -32.44 6.37
CA PRO A 533 -25.21 -33.43 7.35
C PRO A 533 -24.18 -32.89 8.35
N GLN A 534 -23.37 -31.92 7.93
CA GLN A 534 -22.39 -31.20 8.72
C GLN A 534 -22.23 -29.80 8.12
N TRP A 535 -22.07 -28.79 8.98
CA TRP A 535 -21.70 -27.42 8.61
C TRP A 535 -20.19 -27.22 8.86
N PRO A 536 -19.52 -26.25 8.19
CA PRO A 536 -18.17 -25.85 8.54
C PRO A 536 -18.16 -25.36 9.99
N GLN A 537 -17.11 -25.68 10.74
CA GLN A 537 -16.94 -25.29 12.15
C GLN A 537 -15.61 -24.57 12.38
N ASP A 538 -14.96 -24.18 11.28
CA ASP A 538 -13.75 -23.39 11.19
C ASP A 538 -13.92 -22.09 12.01
N ARG A 539 -12.87 -21.75 12.76
CA ARG A 539 -12.88 -20.68 13.77
C ARG A 539 -12.26 -19.41 13.19
N TYR A 540 -12.98 -18.31 13.31
CA TYR A 540 -12.57 -16.99 12.88
C TYR A 540 -11.98 -16.21 14.06
N TYR A 541 -10.83 -15.59 13.84
CA TYR A 541 -10.15 -14.72 14.79
C TYR A 541 -9.94 -13.36 14.13
N ALA A 542 -10.46 -12.29 14.72
CA ALA A 542 -10.48 -10.94 14.19
C ALA A 542 -9.85 -9.96 15.19
N LEU A 543 -9.07 -9.01 14.67
CA LEU A 543 -8.33 -7.99 15.39
C LEU A 543 -8.50 -6.68 14.60
N ARG A 544 -9.11 -5.65 15.19
CA ARG A 544 -9.57 -4.43 14.52
C ARG A 544 -8.90 -3.16 15.06
N PHE A 545 -8.03 -3.31 16.04
CA PHE A 545 -7.18 -2.25 16.57
C PHE A 545 -7.96 -0.98 16.98
N GLN A 546 -9.16 -1.18 17.54
CA GLN A 546 -10.02 -0.12 18.08
C GLN A 546 -9.47 0.39 19.42
N SER A 547 -8.76 -0.49 20.13
CA SER A 547 -8.21 -0.30 21.48
C SER A 547 -6.95 -1.18 21.61
N PRO A 548 -6.06 -0.92 22.60
CA PRO A 548 -5.02 -1.88 22.98
C PRO A 548 -5.58 -3.20 23.52
N ASP A 549 -6.79 -3.15 24.08
CA ASP A 549 -7.64 -4.21 24.63
C ASP A 549 -8.85 -4.44 23.69
N GLU A 550 -8.91 -5.58 22.99
CA GLU A 550 -9.89 -5.92 21.96
C GLU A 550 -11.00 -6.86 22.47
N ASP A 551 -10.70 -7.83 23.36
CA ASP A 551 -11.71 -8.74 23.94
C ASP A 551 -12.41 -8.21 25.20
N HIS A 552 -11.99 -7.03 25.68
CA HIS A 552 -12.54 -6.26 26.80
C HIS A 552 -12.31 -6.89 28.19
N ASP A 553 -11.23 -7.67 28.37
CA ASP A 553 -10.83 -8.21 29.69
C ASP A 553 -10.01 -7.22 30.54
N GLY A 554 -9.49 -6.14 29.94
CA GLY A 554 -8.72 -5.09 30.60
C GLY A 554 -7.21 -5.16 30.38
N PHE A 555 -6.71 -6.10 29.58
CA PHE A 555 -5.29 -6.25 29.21
C PHE A 555 -5.06 -6.02 27.72
N ALA A 556 -3.81 -5.75 27.33
CA ALA A 556 -3.50 -5.47 25.92
C ALA A 556 -3.12 -6.74 25.14
N GLU A 557 -3.71 -6.96 23.97
CA GLU A 557 -3.39 -8.11 23.10
C GLU A 557 -2.00 -8.02 22.47
N PHE A 558 -1.44 -6.82 22.27
CA PHE A 558 -0.13 -6.61 21.65
C PHE A 558 0.80 -5.72 22.46
N ALA A 559 2.11 -6.00 22.34
CA ALA A 559 3.17 -5.18 22.91
C ALA A 559 4.38 -5.05 21.96
N GLY A 560 5.24 -4.07 22.24
CA GLY A 560 6.41 -3.73 21.42
C GLY A 560 6.28 -2.35 20.79
N GLN A 561 6.59 -2.24 19.49
CA GLN A 561 6.86 -0.98 18.80
C GLN A 561 5.65 -0.47 17.98
N LEU A 562 4.46 -0.45 18.59
CA LEU A 562 3.21 0.05 17.98
C LEU A 562 2.85 1.47 18.42
N HIS A 563 2.03 2.11 17.59
CA HIS A 563 1.17 3.23 17.96
C HIS A 563 -0.28 2.90 17.57
N TYR A 564 -1.21 3.05 18.51
CA TYR A 564 -2.64 2.82 18.30
C TYR A 564 -3.37 4.12 17.95
N GLN A 565 -4.24 4.04 16.95
CA GLN A 565 -5.30 4.99 16.62
C GLN A 565 -6.62 4.18 16.55
N PRO A 566 -7.80 4.75 16.86
CA PRO A 566 -9.04 3.97 16.83
C PRO A 566 -9.31 3.37 15.44
N GLY A 567 -9.21 2.05 15.32
CA GLY A 567 -9.38 1.32 14.07
C GLY A 567 -8.12 1.26 13.20
N SER A 568 -6.92 1.52 13.73
CA SER A 568 -5.65 1.37 13.00
C SER A 568 -4.42 1.32 13.91
N VAL A 569 -3.49 0.40 13.65
CA VAL A 569 -2.13 0.40 14.24
C VAL A 569 -1.07 0.76 13.20
N GLN A 570 -0.10 1.55 13.66
CA GLN A 570 1.08 1.97 12.91
C GLN A 570 2.35 1.55 13.66
N GLY A 571 3.47 1.47 12.94
CA GLY A 571 4.80 1.36 13.56
C GLY A 571 5.24 2.66 14.25
N ARG A 572 6.49 2.69 14.73
CA ARG A 572 7.12 3.95 15.12
C ARG A 572 7.31 4.85 13.90
N ALA A 573 7.04 6.15 14.07
CA ALA A 573 7.23 7.15 13.04
C ALA A 573 8.69 7.19 12.52
N TRP A 574 8.86 7.53 11.25
CA TRP A 574 10.15 7.55 10.58
C TRP A 574 11.03 8.68 11.11
N GLN A 575 12.19 8.32 11.65
CA GLN A 575 13.14 9.27 12.20
C GLN A 575 14.58 8.87 11.92
N ARG A 576 15.38 9.82 11.43
CA ARG A 576 16.85 9.75 11.41
C ARG A 576 17.45 10.46 12.63
N PHE A 577 18.43 9.86 13.28
CA PHE A 577 19.18 10.47 14.39
C PHE A 577 20.57 9.85 14.55
N SER A 578 21.47 10.57 15.23
CA SER A 578 22.81 10.07 15.53
C SER A 578 22.99 9.72 17.01
N ARG A 579 23.96 8.85 17.32
CA ARG A 579 24.56 8.69 18.66
C ARG A 579 26.08 8.74 18.57
N ILE A 580 26.70 9.24 19.63
CA ILE A 580 28.14 9.52 19.69
C ILE A 580 28.75 8.69 20.81
N ALA A 581 29.77 7.92 20.47
CA ALA A 581 30.65 7.24 21.39
C ALA A 581 31.92 8.10 21.59
N ASP A 582 31.87 9.06 22.52
CA ASP A 582 33.00 9.92 22.90
C ASP A 582 33.00 10.19 24.42
N PRO A 583 33.99 10.90 25.01
CA PRO A 583 34.09 11.13 26.45
C PRO A 583 32.95 11.93 27.08
N GLY A 584 32.03 12.51 26.29
CA GLY A 584 30.79 13.09 26.79
C GLY A 584 29.81 12.03 27.34
N ASN A 585 29.91 10.78 26.86
CA ASN A 585 29.25 9.65 27.49
C ASN A 585 30.05 9.21 28.74
N PRO A 586 29.45 9.10 29.94
CA PRO A 586 30.18 8.76 31.17
C PRO A 586 30.87 7.39 31.13
N TYR A 587 30.28 6.38 30.47
CA TYR A 587 30.86 5.03 30.37
C TYR A 587 32.14 4.99 29.53
N ILE A 588 32.31 6.01 28.68
CA ILE A 588 33.50 6.26 27.86
C ILE A 588 34.43 7.24 28.58
N GLY A 589 33.93 8.38 29.08
CA GLY A 589 34.70 9.42 29.77
C GLY A 589 35.47 8.96 31.01
N GLN A 590 35.00 7.91 31.70
CA GLN A 590 35.72 7.29 32.83
C GLN A 590 36.99 6.50 32.44
N ARG A 591 37.18 6.21 31.15
CA ARG A 591 38.27 5.36 30.63
C ARG A 591 39.57 6.12 30.42
N ALA A 592 40.70 5.41 30.49
CA ALA A 592 42.02 6.03 30.33
C ALA A 592 42.26 6.49 28.88
N ALA A 593 42.59 7.77 28.68
CA ALA A 593 42.92 8.32 27.37
C ALA A 593 44.16 7.63 26.77
N PHE A 594 44.08 7.20 25.50
CA PHE A 594 45.25 6.68 24.79
C PHE A 594 46.10 7.84 24.23
N PRO A 595 47.41 7.93 24.53
CA PRO A 595 48.21 9.13 24.26
C PRO A 595 48.75 9.24 22.81
N GLY A 596 48.34 8.37 21.89
CA GLY A 596 48.78 8.37 20.48
C GLY A 596 47.65 8.00 19.53
N GLY A 597 47.81 8.30 18.24
CA GLY A 597 46.89 7.83 17.20
C GLY A 597 47.25 6.43 16.71
N ILE A 598 46.27 5.55 16.56
CA ILE A 598 46.46 4.20 15.99
C ILE A 598 46.02 4.23 14.52
N GLN A 599 46.80 3.64 13.61
CA GLN A 599 46.50 3.70 12.16
C GLN A 599 45.34 2.79 11.73
N THR A 600 45.15 1.64 12.39
CA THR A 600 44.17 0.64 11.95
C THR A 600 42.73 1.15 12.10
N PRO A 601 41.82 0.85 11.15
CA PRO A 601 41.98 -0.06 10.02
C PRO A 601 42.67 0.53 8.76
N LEU A 602 42.94 1.84 8.71
CA LEU A 602 43.51 2.50 7.52
C LEU A 602 45.01 2.19 7.38
N SER A 603 45.33 1.16 6.59
CA SER A 603 46.70 0.72 6.30
C SER A 603 46.87 0.37 4.82
N PRO A 604 47.64 1.15 4.04
CA PRO A 604 47.96 0.81 2.65
C PRO A 604 48.81 -0.46 2.48
N ALA A 605 49.40 -1.00 3.56
CA ALA A 605 49.98 -2.35 3.59
C ALA A 605 48.92 -3.46 3.83
N GLY A 606 47.64 -3.08 3.82
CA GLY A 606 46.46 -3.91 4.06
C GLY A 606 46.18 -4.13 5.55
N ALA A 607 44.91 -4.34 5.89
CA ALA A 607 44.47 -4.66 7.24
C ALA A 607 43.07 -5.32 7.25
N VAL A 608 42.82 -6.11 8.29
CA VAL A 608 41.48 -6.57 8.69
C VAL A 608 41.30 -6.24 10.16
N GLN A 609 40.18 -5.62 10.54
CA GLN A 609 39.88 -5.28 11.92
C GLN A 609 38.41 -5.49 12.24
N MET A 610 38.14 -6.22 13.32
CA MET A 610 36.86 -6.18 14.01
C MET A 610 36.96 -5.31 15.26
N SER A 611 35.94 -4.50 15.50
CA SER A 611 35.81 -3.65 16.69
C SER A 611 34.34 -3.49 17.08
N VAL A 612 34.06 -3.34 18.38
CA VAL A 612 32.69 -3.39 18.92
C VAL A 612 32.28 -2.16 19.72
N LEU A 613 31.00 -1.80 19.62
CA LEU A 613 30.33 -0.79 20.45
C LEU A 613 29.04 -1.37 21.08
N GLY A 614 29.04 -1.55 22.40
CA GLY A 614 27.83 -1.89 23.16
C GLY A 614 26.87 -0.70 23.30
N TYR A 615 25.58 -0.97 23.48
CA TYR A 615 24.49 0.03 23.47
C TYR A 615 24.65 1.15 24.51
N HIS A 616 25.24 0.88 25.68
CA HIS A 616 25.48 1.90 26.72
C HIS A 616 26.53 2.94 26.30
N HIS A 617 27.52 2.57 25.48
CA HIS A 617 28.48 3.50 24.87
C HIS A 617 27.81 4.51 23.91
N LEU A 618 26.61 4.19 23.43
CA LEU A 618 25.81 5.03 22.54
C LEU A 618 24.64 5.70 23.28
N GLY A 619 24.54 5.54 24.60
CA GLY A 619 23.53 6.18 25.44
C GLY A 619 22.12 5.61 25.31
N PHE A 620 21.99 4.35 24.86
CA PHE A 620 20.70 3.65 24.85
C PHE A 620 20.43 2.94 26.18
N GLY A 621 19.14 2.78 26.52
CA GLY A 621 18.69 1.82 27.53
C GLY A 621 18.85 0.38 27.04
N PHE A 622 18.74 -0.59 27.96
CA PHE A 622 18.75 -2.00 27.58
C PHE A 622 17.37 -2.47 27.12
N ASP A 623 16.39 -2.18 27.95
CA ASP A 623 14.99 -2.61 27.97
C ASP A 623 14.04 -1.69 27.19
N ASP A 624 14.43 -0.42 26.96
CA ASP A 624 13.65 0.56 26.20
C ASP A 624 13.31 0.08 24.77
N PRO A 625 12.04 -0.21 24.42
CA PRO A 625 11.65 -0.68 23.10
C PRO A 625 11.92 0.35 21.99
N GLN A 626 12.00 1.64 22.31
CA GLN A 626 12.34 2.68 21.33
C GLN A 626 13.82 2.60 20.91
N SER A 627 14.67 1.92 21.68
CA SER A 627 16.09 1.70 21.42
C SER A 627 16.44 0.38 20.71
N LEU A 628 15.43 -0.38 20.28
CA LEU A 628 15.55 -1.65 19.55
C LEU A 628 15.18 -1.50 18.06
N ASN A 629 15.55 -2.48 17.24
CA ASN A 629 15.30 -2.51 15.80
C ASN A 629 15.69 -1.18 15.11
N LEU A 630 16.98 -0.84 15.17
CA LEU A 630 17.52 0.41 14.64
C LEU A 630 18.42 0.15 13.44
N ASP A 631 18.05 0.66 12.26
CA ASP A 631 18.86 0.55 11.05
C ASP A 631 20.08 1.47 11.16
N VAL A 632 21.28 0.90 11.04
CA VAL A 632 22.52 1.66 10.85
C VAL A 632 22.61 2.07 9.37
N GLU A 633 22.57 3.36 9.10
CA GLU A 633 22.71 3.94 7.75
C GLU A 633 24.08 4.60 7.53
N GLY A 634 24.81 4.92 8.59
CA GLY A 634 26.10 5.60 8.50
C GLY A 634 26.99 5.42 9.73
N LEU A 635 28.29 5.56 9.50
CA LEU A 635 29.33 5.54 10.52
C LEU A 635 30.32 6.68 10.27
N ASN A 636 30.89 7.21 11.35
CA ASN A 636 31.92 8.24 11.34
C ASN A 636 32.96 7.92 12.42
N TRP A 637 34.22 8.26 12.19
CA TRP A 637 35.33 8.02 13.11
C TRP A 637 35.99 9.31 13.55
N SER A 638 36.48 9.37 14.79
CA SER A 638 37.18 10.56 15.28
C SER A 638 38.69 10.48 14.98
N PRO A 639 39.27 11.44 14.24
CA PRO A 639 40.71 11.51 14.02
C PRO A 639 41.45 11.99 15.26
N PHE A 640 42.64 11.41 15.50
CA PHE A 640 43.50 11.72 16.65
C PHE A 640 43.84 13.21 16.69
N GLN A 641 43.54 13.85 17.82
CA GLN A 641 43.68 15.31 18.00
C GLN A 641 42.96 16.17 16.93
N GLY A 642 41.96 15.62 16.24
CA GLY A 642 41.24 16.29 15.16
C GLY A 642 42.02 16.43 13.84
N GLN A 643 43.15 15.73 13.68
CA GLN A 643 44.03 15.89 12.52
C GLN A 643 43.80 14.79 11.47
N VAL A 644 43.41 15.21 10.26
CA VAL A 644 43.24 14.35 9.08
C VAL A 644 44.33 14.65 8.07
N LEU A 645 44.90 13.59 7.47
CA LEU A 645 45.81 13.68 6.33
C LEU A 645 45.13 13.10 5.09
N GLN A 646 45.43 13.67 3.93
CA GLN A 646 44.83 13.20 2.68
C GLN A 646 45.38 11.82 2.29
N GLU A 647 44.47 10.86 2.16
CA GLU A 647 44.78 9.45 1.88
C GLU A 647 43.69 8.88 0.96
N ASP A 648 43.99 7.81 0.21
CA ASP A 648 43.09 7.17 -0.74
C ASP A 648 43.27 5.66 -0.67
N PHE A 649 42.20 4.90 -0.87
CA PHE A 649 42.17 3.44 -0.80
C PHE A 649 41.36 2.88 -1.97
N GLN A 650 42.02 2.15 -2.89
CA GLN A 650 41.41 1.59 -4.10
C GLN A 650 40.27 0.62 -3.81
N ARG A 651 40.37 -0.14 -2.71
CA ARG A 651 39.30 -1.01 -2.20
C ARG A 651 39.32 -1.03 -0.67
N PHE A 652 38.18 -0.71 -0.09
CA PHE A 652 37.90 -0.72 1.35
C PHE A 652 36.50 -1.28 1.57
N GLY A 653 36.37 -2.28 2.44
CA GLY A 653 35.11 -2.94 2.78
C GLY A 653 34.68 -2.67 4.21
N ILE A 654 33.38 -2.54 4.43
CA ILE A 654 32.72 -2.43 5.73
C ILE A 654 31.58 -3.45 5.79
N ALA A 655 31.60 -4.31 6.80
CA ALA A 655 30.49 -5.18 7.14
C ALA A 655 30.06 -4.99 8.61
N LEU A 656 28.77 -5.20 8.88
CA LEU A 656 28.14 -5.04 10.19
C LEU A 656 27.46 -6.34 10.65
N ALA A 657 27.49 -6.60 11.95
CA ALA A 657 26.79 -7.71 12.58
C ALA A 657 26.50 -7.43 14.07
N HIS A 658 25.75 -8.30 14.73
CA HIS A 658 25.77 -8.43 16.19
C HIS A 658 26.99 -9.29 16.57
N SER A 659 27.76 -8.89 17.59
CA SER A 659 28.90 -9.70 18.03
C SER A 659 28.47 -10.90 18.88
N ASN A 660 29.23 -11.99 18.83
CA ASN A 660 29.19 -13.11 19.78
C ASN A 660 29.83 -12.74 21.15
N SER A 661 30.64 -11.69 21.21
CA SER A 661 31.38 -11.26 22.41
C SER A 661 30.88 -9.93 22.96
N PHE A 662 30.78 -9.79 24.28
CA PHE A 662 30.46 -8.54 24.97
C PHE A 662 31.66 -8.14 25.84
N PRO A 663 32.53 -7.19 25.43
CA PRO A 663 33.63 -6.73 26.25
C PRO A 663 33.10 -5.95 27.47
N ASP A 664 33.23 -6.58 28.63
CA ASP A 664 32.74 -6.11 29.92
C ASP A 664 33.62 -4.99 30.49
N ASP A 665 33.03 -3.81 30.73
CA ASP A 665 33.75 -2.61 31.16
C ASP A 665 33.72 -2.33 32.67
N VAL A 666 33.55 -3.37 33.50
CA VAL A 666 33.72 -3.26 34.96
C VAL A 666 35.17 -3.46 35.38
N ILE A 667 35.75 -2.42 36.00
CA ILE A 667 37.08 -2.46 36.63
C ILE A 667 36.94 -2.85 38.11
N ASP A 668 37.77 -3.78 38.58
CA ASP A 668 37.98 -4.03 40.01
C ASP A 668 38.55 -2.78 40.70
N PRO A 669 37.82 -2.16 41.65
CA PRO A 669 38.30 -0.95 42.35
C PRO A 669 39.51 -1.21 43.27
N LEU A 670 39.87 -2.47 43.55
CA LEU A 670 41.05 -2.84 44.35
C LEU A 670 42.27 -3.16 43.48
N GLY A 671 42.10 -3.94 42.42
CA GLY A 671 43.18 -4.36 41.52
C GLY A 671 43.44 -3.43 40.32
N GLY A 672 42.50 -2.56 39.95
CA GLY A 672 42.62 -1.67 38.78
C GLY A 672 42.62 -2.40 37.43
N ILE A 673 42.16 -3.66 37.40
CA ILE A 673 42.05 -4.56 36.24
C ILE A 673 40.57 -4.86 35.95
N PRO A 674 40.19 -5.25 34.73
CA PRO A 674 38.80 -5.67 34.45
C PRO A 674 38.43 -6.93 35.23
N LEU A 675 37.18 -7.03 35.69
CA LEU A 675 36.66 -8.23 36.37
C LEU A 675 36.49 -9.42 35.42
N ALA A 676 36.01 -9.17 34.20
CA ALA A 676 35.83 -10.20 33.17
C ALA A 676 36.75 -9.94 31.95
N PRO A 677 38.08 -10.14 32.07
CA PRO A 677 39.03 -9.79 31.01
C PRO A 677 38.95 -10.68 29.76
N LEU A 678 38.25 -11.83 29.80
CA LEU A 678 38.11 -12.74 28.67
C LEU A 678 36.79 -12.58 27.90
N SER A 679 36.01 -11.54 28.22
CA SER A 679 34.65 -11.27 27.72
C SER A 679 34.58 -10.71 26.29
N GLY A 680 35.63 -9.99 25.87
CA GLY A 680 35.70 -9.35 24.56
C GLY A 680 36.11 -10.27 23.40
N LEU A 681 36.26 -9.66 22.22
CA LEU A 681 36.51 -10.32 20.94
C LEU A 681 37.66 -11.35 20.99
N ARG A 682 37.45 -12.50 20.34
CA ARG A 682 38.37 -13.65 20.35
C ARG A 682 39.43 -13.55 19.26
N ILE A 683 40.63 -14.03 19.59
CA ILE A 683 41.81 -14.09 18.70
C ILE A 683 42.23 -15.51 18.35
N ASP A 684 41.72 -16.49 19.09
CA ASP A 684 42.01 -17.92 18.93
C ASP A 684 41.27 -18.56 17.74
N ILE A 685 40.48 -17.76 17.01
CA ILE A 685 39.52 -18.17 15.98
C ILE A 685 39.57 -17.24 14.75
N PRO A 686 39.02 -17.65 13.59
CA PRO A 686 38.74 -16.78 12.45
C PRO A 686 37.90 -15.54 12.83
N PHE A 687 37.96 -14.48 12.01
CA PHE A 687 37.16 -13.27 12.27
C PHE A 687 35.65 -13.58 12.33
N GLU A 688 35.15 -14.35 11.35
CA GLU A 688 33.74 -14.79 11.21
C GLU A 688 33.13 -15.44 12.47
N GLU A 689 33.88 -16.23 13.24
CA GLU A 689 33.37 -16.84 14.49
C GLU A 689 33.07 -15.81 15.63
N ASN A 690 33.40 -14.52 15.43
CA ASN A 690 33.00 -13.42 16.33
C ASN A 690 31.61 -12.84 16.01
N VAL A 691 30.94 -13.31 14.95
CA VAL A 691 29.54 -12.99 14.62
C VAL A 691 28.59 -13.83 15.48
N LEU A 692 27.51 -13.22 15.96
CA LEU A 692 26.47 -13.90 16.73
C LEU A 692 25.76 -14.96 15.87
N GLY A 693 25.53 -16.16 16.40
CA GLY A 693 24.84 -17.24 15.68
C GLY A 693 25.67 -17.95 14.61
N PHE A 694 26.97 -17.67 14.45
CA PHE A 694 27.84 -18.37 13.48
C PHE A 694 27.81 -19.91 13.69
N PRO A 695 27.73 -20.73 12.63
CA PRO A 695 27.84 -20.40 11.20
C PRO A 695 26.56 -19.95 10.49
N GLU A 696 25.39 -20.06 11.11
CA GLU A 696 24.11 -19.65 10.52
C GLU A 696 23.98 -18.12 10.44
N GLY A 697 24.45 -17.42 11.48
CA GLY A 697 24.53 -15.95 11.53
C GLY A 697 25.67 -15.39 10.69
N GLN A 698 25.37 -14.34 9.93
CA GLN A 698 26.28 -13.73 8.95
C GLN A 698 26.37 -12.21 9.13
N GLU A 699 27.44 -11.61 8.59
CA GLU A 699 27.60 -10.16 8.53
C GLU A 699 26.95 -9.57 7.27
N THR A 700 26.39 -8.36 7.37
CA THR A 700 25.88 -7.59 6.24
C THR A 700 26.99 -6.69 5.71
N GLU A 701 27.48 -6.95 4.49
CA GLU A 701 28.41 -6.04 3.80
C GLU A 701 27.65 -4.77 3.39
N VAL A 702 27.85 -3.68 4.14
CA VAL A 702 27.20 -2.40 3.92
C VAL A 702 27.96 -1.52 2.92
N TYR A 703 29.23 -1.83 2.64
CA TYR A 703 30.02 -1.17 1.61
C TYR A 703 31.22 -2.02 1.15
N ASP A 704 31.45 -2.10 -0.15
CA ASP A 704 32.77 -2.39 -0.75
C ASP A 704 33.04 -1.43 -1.92
N GLY A 705 34.20 -0.81 -1.95
CA GLY A 705 34.54 0.21 -2.95
C GLY A 705 35.74 1.10 -2.60
N HIS A 706 35.90 2.20 -3.33
CA HIS A 706 37.02 3.14 -3.18
C HIS A 706 36.74 4.22 -2.11
N TYR A 707 37.58 4.30 -1.06
CA TYR A 707 37.47 5.31 -0.01
C TYR A 707 38.54 6.41 -0.15
N SER A 708 38.11 7.67 -0.23
CA SER A 708 38.97 8.84 -0.08
C SER A 708 38.85 9.41 1.34
N VAL A 709 39.98 9.70 1.97
CA VAL A 709 40.04 10.54 3.18
C VAL A 709 40.47 11.95 2.75
N ARG A 710 39.60 12.96 2.97
CA ARG A 710 39.90 14.37 2.71
C ARG A 710 39.66 15.22 3.96
N PRO A 711 40.58 16.14 4.33
CA PRO A 711 40.36 17.08 5.43
C PRO A 711 39.18 18.05 5.24
N GLY A 712 38.60 18.14 4.04
CA GLY A 712 37.41 18.95 3.75
C GLY A 712 36.09 18.32 4.19
N ASP A 713 36.07 17.01 4.43
CA ASP A 713 34.86 16.27 4.83
C ASP A 713 34.75 16.16 6.37
N LEU A 714 35.73 16.72 7.09
CA LEU A 714 35.77 16.75 8.56
C LEU A 714 34.67 17.65 9.11
N PHE A 715 33.82 17.10 9.98
CA PHE A 715 32.77 17.85 10.68
C PHE A 715 32.98 17.82 12.20
N GLN A 716 32.09 18.51 12.92
CA GLN A 716 32.04 18.56 14.38
C GLN A 716 30.69 18.00 14.85
N THR A 717 30.71 17.08 15.82
CA THR A 717 29.48 16.62 16.47
C THR A 717 28.88 17.75 17.33
N PRO A 718 27.59 17.63 17.73
CA PRO A 718 27.01 18.50 18.76
C PRO A 718 27.77 18.54 20.09
N GLY A 719 28.62 17.54 20.38
CA GLY A 719 29.51 17.50 21.55
C GLY A 719 30.83 18.28 21.36
N GLY A 720 31.14 18.76 20.15
CA GLY A 720 32.41 19.41 19.82
C GLY A 720 33.56 18.43 19.55
N THR A 721 33.25 17.17 19.28
CA THR A 721 34.23 16.16 18.85
C THR A 721 34.36 16.19 17.33
N ALA A 722 35.59 16.24 16.83
CA ALA A 722 35.87 16.16 15.40
C ALA A 722 35.58 14.75 14.87
N MET A 723 34.89 14.64 13.73
CA MET A 723 34.54 13.37 13.10
C MET A 723 34.78 13.42 11.58
N MET A 724 35.19 12.29 11.03
CA MET A 724 35.37 12.03 9.60
C MET A 724 34.39 10.93 9.17
N PRO A 725 33.61 11.10 8.10
CA PRO A 725 32.69 10.06 7.63
C PRO A 725 33.45 8.86 7.03
N TRP A 726 32.89 7.66 7.22
CA TRP A 726 33.18 6.49 6.39
C TRP A 726 32.45 6.62 5.03
N PRO A 727 32.72 5.75 4.03
CA PRO A 727 31.93 5.73 2.80
C PRO A 727 30.43 5.60 3.05
N SER A 728 29.62 6.28 2.24
CA SER A 728 28.16 6.10 2.23
C SER A 728 27.78 4.64 2.00
N PHE A 729 26.89 4.12 2.83
CA PHE A 729 26.46 2.72 2.75
C PHE A 729 25.65 2.44 1.47
N GLN A 730 25.74 1.19 1.00
CA GLN A 730 24.99 0.63 -0.13
C GLN A 730 23.68 -0.04 0.31
N GLN A 731 23.62 -0.48 1.58
CA GLN A 731 22.44 -0.98 2.28
C GLN A 731 22.57 -0.72 3.80
N SER A 732 21.45 -0.67 4.52
CA SER A 732 21.44 -0.54 5.98
C SER A 732 21.64 -1.89 6.69
N PHE A 733 21.86 -1.86 8.01
CA PHE A 733 21.92 -3.05 8.87
C PHE A 733 21.06 -2.84 10.13
N THR A 734 20.08 -3.71 10.37
CA THR A 734 19.23 -3.65 11.57
C THR A 734 20.02 -4.11 12.81
N TRP A 735 20.35 -3.18 13.70
CA TRP A 735 20.99 -3.50 14.98
C TRP A 735 19.96 -3.61 16.11
N ARG A 736 20.32 -4.38 17.16
CA ARG A 736 19.46 -4.78 18.28
C ARG A 736 18.14 -5.38 17.79
N ASP A 737 18.26 -6.42 16.97
CA ASP A 737 17.21 -6.90 16.07
C ASP A 737 16.39 -8.05 16.69
N THR A 738 15.13 -7.77 17.06
CA THR A 738 14.18 -8.75 17.61
C THR A 738 13.58 -9.69 16.56
N GLY A 739 13.97 -9.53 15.29
CA GLY A 739 13.66 -10.49 14.22
C GLY A 739 14.56 -11.73 14.24
N LEU A 740 15.78 -11.61 14.80
CA LEU A 740 16.71 -12.73 14.94
C LEU A 740 16.22 -13.74 15.99
N PRO A 741 16.58 -15.04 15.87
CA PRO A 741 16.18 -16.06 16.84
C PRO A 741 16.73 -15.77 18.24
N SER A 742 15.92 -15.90 19.28
CA SER A 742 16.32 -15.60 20.67
C SER A 742 17.31 -16.61 21.24
N GLU A 743 17.37 -17.83 20.68
CA GLU A 743 18.38 -18.84 21.00
C GLU A 743 19.78 -18.50 20.48
N TRP A 744 19.95 -17.50 19.59
CA TRP A 744 21.24 -17.00 19.15
C TRP A 744 21.88 -16.12 20.24
N THR A 745 22.47 -16.80 21.23
CA THR A 745 23.01 -16.18 22.44
C THR A 745 24.55 -16.03 22.41
N GLY A 746 25.03 -15.00 23.11
CA GLY A 746 26.43 -14.62 23.18
C GLY A 746 26.87 -14.14 24.57
N GLY A 747 28.04 -13.51 24.65
CA GLY A 747 28.55 -12.93 25.89
C GLY A 747 29.13 -13.94 26.89
N HIS A 748 29.39 -15.18 26.44
CA HIS A 748 29.89 -16.39 27.14
C HIS A 748 31.01 -16.24 28.20
N ARG A 749 31.64 -15.07 28.34
CA ARG A 749 32.78 -14.82 29.24
C ARG A 749 32.71 -13.45 29.96
N GLY A 750 31.58 -12.74 29.89
CA GLY A 750 31.30 -11.50 30.64
C GLY A 750 30.69 -11.76 32.03
N LEU A 751 30.09 -10.73 32.64
CA LEU A 751 29.31 -10.86 33.87
C LEU A 751 27.78 -10.94 33.65
N GLY A 752 27.32 -10.77 32.40
CA GLY A 752 25.91 -10.65 32.02
C GLY A 752 25.60 -9.28 31.42
N VAL A 753 24.35 -9.07 30.98
CA VAL A 753 23.87 -7.81 30.39
C VAL A 753 22.52 -7.43 31.01
N PRO A 754 22.30 -6.18 31.48
CA PRO A 754 23.22 -5.04 31.49
C PRO A 754 24.56 -5.26 32.22
N PRO A 755 25.67 -4.73 31.69
CA PRO A 755 26.96 -4.81 32.38
C PRO A 755 26.92 -3.97 33.65
N GLN A 756 27.50 -4.48 34.74
CA GLN A 756 27.39 -3.89 36.08
C GLN A 756 27.92 -2.44 36.18
N VAL A 757 28.68 -1.95 35.18
CA VAL A 757 29.11 -0.54 35.06
C VAL A 757 27.93 0.44 34.99
N THR A 758 26.77 -0.01 34.51
CA THR A 758 25.51 0.75 34.43
C THR A 758 24.84 0.93 35.79
N GLY A 759 25.26 0.17 36.81
CA GLY A 759 24.58 0.08 38.10
C GLY A 759 23.26 -0.71 38.09
N GLN A 760 22.82 -1.22 36.94
CA GLN A 760 21.65 -2.09 36.81
C GLN A 760 22.02 -3.55 37.12
N PRO A 761 21.08 -4.38 37.61
CA PRO A 761 21.25 -5.82 37.65
C PRO A 761 21.26 -6.41 36.23
N PRO A 762 22.00 -7.50 35.95
CA PRO A 762 21.93 -8.20 34.68
C PRO A 762 20.55 -8.86 34.51
N VAL A 763 19.99 -8.76 33.30
CA VAL A 763 18.74 -9.44 32.89
C VAL A 763 19.06 -10.80 32.28
N TYR A 764 20.08 -10.86 31.42
CA TYR A 764 20.58 -12.10 30.82
C TYR A 764 21.98 -12.43 31.36
N ALA A 765 22.26 -13.70 31.66
CA ALA A 765 23.56 -14.12 32.19
C ALA A 765 24.63 -14.25 31.08
N ALA A 766 25.88 -14.49 31.49
CA ALA A 766 27.00 -14.63 30.56
C ALA A 766 26.88 -15.92 29.72
N GLY A 767 26.64 -15.76 28.41
CA GLY A 767 26.34 -16.87 27.49
C GLY A 767 24.87 -17.00 27.12
N GLU A 768 24.00 -16.21 27.74
CA GLU A 768 22.55 -16.21 27.51
C GLU A 768 22.07 -14.89 26.86
N VAL A 769 22.98 -14.03 26.39
CA VAL A 769 22.66 -12.68 25.91
C VAL A 769 22.25 -12.72 24.43
N PRO A 770 21.00 -12.38 24.04
CA PRO A 770 20.55 -12.43 22.66
C PRO A 770 20.84 -11.10 21.92
N SER A 771 20.48 -11.03 20.63
CA SER A 771 20.82 -9.92 19.71
C SER A 771 20.53 -8.49 20.21
N ILE A 772 19.52 -8.27 21.06
CA ILE A 772 19.22 -6.94 21.65
C ILE A 772 20.28 -6.47 22.66
N GLY A 773 21.00 -7.39 23.29
CA GLY A 773 22.07 -7.07 24.24
C GLY A 773 23.45 -7.01 23.61
N MET A 774 23.65 -7.64 22.45
CA MET A 774 24.97 -7.81 21.87
C MET A 774 25.51 -6.55 21.17
N PRO A 775 26.82 -6.24 21.29
CA PRO A 775 27.42 -5.05 20.68
C PRO A 775 27.29 -5.04 19.16
N LEU A 776 27.26 -3.84 18.57
CA LEU A 776 27.46 -3.68 17.14
C LEU A 776 28.90 -4.08 16.82
N LEU A 777 29.06 -5.11 16.00
CA LEU A 777 30.33 -5.53 15.41
C LEU A 777 30.54 -4.76 14.11
N MET A 778 31.64 -4.01 14.05
CA MET A 778 32.10 -3.34 12.83
C MET A 778 33.33 -4.07 12.31
N HIS A 779 33.24 -4.61 11.10
CA HIS A 779 34.31 -5.34 10.43
C HIS A 779 34.83 -4.54 9.23
N PHE A 780 36.09 -4.12 9.31
CA PHE A 780 36.75 -3.28 8.32
C PHE A 780 37.81 -4.07 7.55
N ARG A 781 37.75 -4.00 6.21
CA ARG A 781 38.69 -4.65 5.27
C ARG A 781 39.43 -3.58 4.46
N CYS A 782 40.71 -3.36 4.74
CA CYS A 782 41.57 -2.50 3.94
C CYS A 782 42.45 -3.37 3.04
N TYR A 783 42.28 -3.30 1.72
CA TYR A 783 43.11 -4.09 0.80
C TYR A 783 44.49 -3.41 0.57
N PRO A 784 45.58 -4.17 0.40
CA PRO A 784 46.92 -3.61 0.29
C PRO A 784 47.20 -2.98 -1.08
N GLU A 785 47.77 -1.77 -1.05
CA GLU A 785 48.24 -1.03 -2.23
C GLU A 785 49.77 -1.10 -2.38
N GLY A 786 50.51 -1.27 -1.27
CA GLY A 786 51.96 -1.44 -1.33
C GLY A 786 52.70 -1.20 -0.01
N ASN A 787 53.98 -0.85 -0.14
CA ASN A 787 54.93 -0.75 0.97
C ASN A 787 54.90 0.62 1.65
N LEU A 788 53.72 0.98 2.19
CA LEU A 788 53.43 2.28 2.81
C LEU A 788 52.79 2.08 4.19
N PHE A 789 52.98 3.05 5.09
CA PHE A 789 52.27 3.12 6.37
C PHE A 789 51.05 4.03 6.24
N GLY A 790 49.97 3.71 6.95
CA GLY A 790 48.80 4.60 7.07
C GLY A 790 49.19 5.91 7.73
N GLN A 791 48.68 7.02 7.18
CA GLN A 791 49.00 8.38 7.64
C GLN A 791 48.02 8.87 8.70
N ASN A 792 46.74 8.48 8.58
CA ASN A 792 45.70 8.85 9.52
C ASN A 792 45.80 8.06 10.83
N GLY A 793 45.53 8.72 11.95
CA GLY A 793 45.47 8.10 13.27
C GLY A 793 44.09 8.28 13.89
N PHE A 794 43.56 7.23 14.50
CA PHE A 794 42.25 7.22 15.15
C PHE A 794 42.35 7.63 16.63
N GLN A 795 41.34 8.35 17.12
CA GLN A 795 41.18 8.71 18.52
C GLN A 795 40.48 7.57 19.29
N THR A 796 41.07 7.15 20.41
CA THR A 796 40.61 6.02 21.21
C THR A 796 40.76 6.25 22.72
N GLN A 797 40.15 5.36 23.51
CA GLN A 797 40.42 5.19 24.95
C GLN A 797 40.71 3.74 25.29
N LEU A 798 41.62 3.54 26.24
CA LEU A 798 41.94 2.25 26.85
C LEU A 798 40.90 1.92 27.93
N MET A 799 40.31 0.73 27.87
CA MET A 799 39.44 0.21 28.95
C MET A 799 40.11 0.31 30.33
N SER A 800 41.35 -0.15 30.45
CA SER A 800 42.23 0.18 31.58
C SER A 800 43.67 0.26 31.09
N SER A 801 44.49 1.12 31.69
CA SER A 801 45.93 1.23 31.38
C SER A 801 46.78 0.09 31.96
N SER A 802 46.20 -0.75 32.83
CA SER A 802 46.87 -1.92 33.45
C SER A 802 46.76 -3.21 32.62
N SER A 803 45.86 -3.24 31.64
CA SER A 803 45.39 -4.47 30.98
C SER A 803 45.30 -4.29 29.46
N ALA A 804 45.62 -5.34 28.69
CA ALA A 804 45.38 -5.38 27.23
C ALA A 804 44.04 -6.07 26.87
N LEU A 805 43.14 -6.13 27.84
CA LEU A 805 41.89 -6.89 27.85
C LEU A 805 40.82 -6.16 28.69
N PRO A 806 39.52 -6.46 28.51
CA PRO A 806 38.98 -7.29 27.43
C PRO A 806 39.16 -6.64 26.05
N ALA A 807 39.08 -7.46 25.00
CA ALA A 807 39.35 -7.00 23.65
C ALA A 807 38.14 -6.26 23.06
N PHE A 808 38.22 -4.92 22.97
CA PHE A 808 37.30 -4.09 22.21
C PHE A 808 37.60 -4.10 20.70
N ARG A 809 38.81 -4.58 20.33
CA ARG A 809 39.28 -4.77 18.95
C ARG A 809 40.10 -6.04 18.79
N VAL A 810 39.96 -6.71 17.65
CA VAL A 810 40.88 -7.74 17.15
C VAL A 810 41.22 -7.47 15.69
N PHE A 811 42.48 -7.68 15.30
CA PHE A 811 42.97 -7.21 14.00
C PHE A 811 44.20 -7.96 13.48
N SER A 812 44.40 -7.80 12.17
CA SER A 812 45.62 -8.09 11.43
C SER A 812 45.98 -6.84 10.63
N ALA A 813 47.23 -6.37 10.67
CA ALA A 813 47.65 -5.21 9.89
C ALA A 813 49.03 -5.40 9.27
N GLY A 814 49.14 -5.14 7.97
CA GLY A 814 50.40 -5.14 7.27
C GLY A 814 51.33 -4.02 7.76
N GLY A 815 52.62 -4.18 7.50
CA GLY A 815 53.64 -3.25 7.96
C GLY A 815 55.05 -3.79 7.76
N ARG A 816 56.03 -3.07 8.32
CA ARG A 816 57.45 -3.37 8.16
C ARG A 816 58.05 -3.95 9.44
N ASP A 817 58.77 -5.06 9.34
CA ASP A 817 59.46 -5.71 10.45
C ASP A 817 60.78 -4.98 10.84
N PRO A 818 61.49 -5.37 11.92
CA PRO A 818 62.72 -4.72 12.35
C PRO A 818 63.92 -4.97 11.40
N GLY A 819 63.81 -5.95 10.50
CA GLY A 819 64.78 -6.19 9.43
C GLY A 819 64.52 -5.35 8.18
N GLY A 820 63.39 -4.63 8.13
CA GLY A 820 62.99 -3.78 7.01
C GLY A 820 62.11 -4.47 5.97
N ASN A 821 61.72 -5.74 6.15
CA ASN A 821 60.85 -6.44 5.21
C ASN A 821 59.39 -6.01 5.42
N TRP A 822 58.64 -5.89 4.32
CA TRP A 822 57.21 -5.63 4.36
C TRP A 822 56.41 -6.93 4.37
N HIS A 823 55.42 -6.99 5.25
CA HIS A 823 54.44 -8.06 5.38
C HIS A 823 53.08 -7.44 5.08
N TRP A 824 52.34 -8.01 4.12
CA TRP A 824 51.01 -7.52 3.73
C TRP A 824 49.92 -8.39 4.33
N VAL A 825 48.80 -7.77 4.70
CA VAL A 825 47.55 -8.47 5.04
C VAL A 825 46.60 -8.29 3.86
N VAL A 826 46.17 -9.38 3.23
CA VAL A 826 45.14 -9.34 2.18
C VAL A 826 43.85 -9.86 2.82
N PRO A 827 42.82 -9.03 3.02
CA PRO A 827 41.55 -9.48 3.57
C PRO A 827 41.03 -10.73 2.86
N ASP A 828 40.38 -11.62 3.63
CA ASP A 828 39.73 -12.85 3.15
C ASP A 828 40.69 -13.91 2.58
N VAL A 829 42.01 -13.66 2.55
CA VAL A 829 43.02 -14.60 2.03
C VAL A 829 43.81 -15.28 3.15
N PRO A 830 43.68 -16.61 3.33
CA PRO A 830 44.46 -17.39 4.29
C PRO A 830 45.98 -17.22 4.16
N GLY A 831 46.70 -17.36 5.27
CA GLY A 831 48.17 -17.25 5.31
C GLY A 831 48.73 -15.82 5.27
N THR A 832 47.96 -14.83 4.81
CA THR A 832 48.34 -13.39 4.90
C THR A 832 47.94 -12.73 6.22
N GLY A 833 47.13 -13.42 7.04
CA GLY A 833 46.49 -12.86 8.23
C GLY A 833 45.09 -12.28 7.97
N GLY A 834 44.59 -12.30 6.73
CA GLY A 834 43.28 -11.76 6.36
C GLY A 834 42.05 -12.50 6.88
N VAL A 835 42.22 -13.68 7.48
CA VAL A 835 41.11 -14.53 7.98
C VAL A 835 41.11 -14.75 9.50
N GLN A 836 42.21 -14.43 10.20
CA GLN A 836 42.34 -14.61 11.65
C GLN A 836 43.21 -13.48 12.25
N PRO A 837 42.86 -12.92 13.42
CA PRO A 837 43.65 -11.89 14.10
C PRO A 837 45.11 -12.27 14.35
N ASN A 838 46.03 -11.56 13.69
CA ASN A 838 47.47 -11.82 13.75
C ASN A 838 48.29 -10.65 14.29
N GLY A 839 47.68 -9.49 14.56
CA GLY A 839 48.35 -8.24 14.93
C GLY A 839 49.02 -7.59 13.72
N GLY A 840 49.91 -6.62 13.98
CA GLY A 840 50.67 -5.93 12.93
C GLY A 840 52.05 -5.51 13.39
N TYR A 841 52.56 -4.41 12.87
CA TYR A 841 53.93 -3.95 13.12
C TYR A 841 53.95 -2.48 13.54
N HIS A 842 54.66 -2.17 14.63
CA HIS A 842 54.81 -0.80 15.12
C HIS A 842 55.66 0.03 14.14
N SER A 843 55.06 1.05 13.51
CA SER A 843 55.66 1.84 12.41
C SER A 843 57.12 2.30 12.64
N VAL A 844 57.43 2.81 13.83
CA VAL A 844 58.78 3.28 14.20
C VAL A 844 59.79 2.14 14.43
N THR A 845 59.44 1.12 15.21
CA THR A 845 60.40 0.10 15.71
C THR A 845 60.40 -1.20 14.91
N GLY A 846 59.38 -1.41 14.07
CA GLY A 846 59.09 -2.68 13.40
C GLY A 846 58.66 -3.81 14.33
N ALA A 847 58.52 -3.57 15.64
CA ALA A 847 58.15 -4.62 16.59
C ALA A 847 56.73 -5.13 16.34
N LYS A 848 56.52 -6.45 16.38
CA LYS A 848 55.19 -7.05 16.18
C LYS A 848 54.25 -6.65 17.33
N THR A 849 53.06 -6.17 17.01
CA THR A 849 52.00 -5.82 17.97
C THR A 849 51.11 -7.03 18.29
N ARG A 850 50.26 -6.91 19.32
CA ARG A 850 49.31 -7.97 19.69
C ARG A 850 48.13 -8.02 18.71
N PRO A 851 47.47 -9.17 18.52
CA PRO A 851 46.29 -9.32 17.67
C PRO A 851 45.01 -8.69 18.26
N ASN A 852 45.02 -8.36 19.55
CA ASN A 852 43.93 -7.74 20.29
C ASN A 852 44.38 -6.45 20.98
N GLY A 853 43.41 -5.66 21.41
CA GLY A 853 43.64 -4.59 22.38
C GLY A 853 42.36 -4.05 23.05
N PRO A 854 42.52 -3.32 24.17
CA PRO A 854 41.44 -2.77 24.99
C PRO A 854 40.91 -1.42 24.49
N GLU A 855 41.31 -0.98 23.28
CA GLU A 855 40.98 0.33 22.74
C GLU A 855 39.56 0.36 22.18
N LEU A 856 38.70 1.18 22.80
CA LEU A 856 37.44 1.61 22.24
C LEU A 856 37.67 2.82 21.33
N TYR A 857 37.16 2.75 20.11
CA TYR A 857 37.22 3.82 19.12
C TYR A 857 36.15 4.88 19.38
N TRP A 858 36.51 6.15 19.22
CA TRP A 858 35.51 7.21 19.20
C TRP A 858 34.83 7.29 17.84
N ALA A 859 33.50 7.30 17.84
CA ALA A 859 32.69 7.21 16.64
C ALA A 859 31.36 7.98 16.78
N GLN A 860 30.76 8.32 15.64
CA GLN A 860 29.33 8.64 15.56
C GLN A 860 28.65 7.60 14.67
N ILE A 861 27.52 7.06 15.13
CA ILE A 861 26.66 6.15 14.37
C ILE A 861 25.38 6.89 14.01
N ASP A 862 24.98 6.79 12.76
CA ASP A 862 23.78 7.40 12.21
C ASP A 862 22.72 6.31 11.98
N PHE A 863 21.57 6.49 12.63
CA PHE A 863 20.48 5.53 12.73
C PHE A 863 19.21 6.02 12.04
N ALA A 864 18.44 5.07 11.50
CA ALA A 864 17.05 5.27 11.09
C ALA A 864 16.09 4.36 11.86
N VAL A 865 14.94 4.91 12.25
CA VAL A 865 13.76 4.16 12.65
C VAL A 865 13.01 3.79 11.37
N ARG A 866 13.20 2.55 10.91
CA ARG A 866 12.61 2.01 9.67
C ARG A 866 11.82 0.73 9.91
N VAL A 867 12.35 -0.15 10.76
CA VAL A 867 11.71 -1.40 11.20
C VAL A 867 11.00 -1.13 12.54
N SER A 868 9.74 -1.51 12.66
CA SER A 868 9.06 -1.58 13.96
C SER A 868 8.37 -2.93 14.12
N ARG A 869 8.61 -3.63 15.23
CA ARG A 869 8.01 -4.94 15.51
C ARG A 869 7.20 -4.96 16.79
N ALA A 870 6.14 -5.74 16.75
CA ALA A 870 5.29 -6.05 17.89
C ALA A 870 4.81 -7.49 17.82
N TYR A 871 4.45 -8.05 18.96
CA TYR A 871 3.93 -9.40 19.11
C TYR A 871 2.63 -9.39 19.88
N SER A 872 1.79 -10.39 19.65
CA SER A 872 0.57 -10.60 20.43
C SER A 872 0.84 -11.40 21.72
N HIS A 873 -0.17 -11.48 22.60
CA HIS A 873 -0.31 -12.59 23.54
C HIS A 873 -0.56 -13.93 22.81
N TRP A 874 -0.67 -15.05 23.53
CA TRP A 874 -1.03 -16.34 22.94
C TRP A 874 -2.55 -16.50 22.82
N PHE A 875 -3.08 -16.38 21.59
CA PHE A 875 -4.46 -16.75 21.28
C PHE A 875 -4.67 -18.25 21.44
N SER A 876 -5.71 -18.68 22.14
CA SER A 876 -6.07 -20.09 22.19
C SER A 876 -6.98 -20.46 21.01
N LEU A 877 -6.53 -21.39 20.18
CA LEU A 877 -7.31 -21.93 19.06
C LEU A 877 -8.48 -22.81 19.56
N GLY A 878 -8.43 -23.22 20.83
CA GLY A 878 -9.46 -23.99 21.53
C GLY A 878 -9.72 -25.39 20.97
N GLY A 879 -8.68 -25.98 20.39
CA GLY A 879 -8.59 -27.31 19.80
C GLY A 879 -7.21 -27.46 19.15
N LEU A 880 -6.86 -28.65 18.66
CA LEU A 880 -5.65 -28.80 17.85
C LEU A 880 -5.94 -28.28 16.44
N MET A 881 -5.12 -27.36 15.92
CA MET A 881 -5.25 -26.86 14.56
C MET A 881 -5.15 -28.03 13.56
N ALA A 882 -6.21 -28.25 12.80
CA ALA A 882 -6.28 -29.26 11.76
C ALA A 882 -5.71 -28.75 10.43
N ASP A 883 -6.03 -27.49 10.11
CA ASP A 883 -5.85 -26.87 8.79
C ASP A 883 -6.03 -25.34 8.90
N SER A 884 -5.66 -24.59 7.86
CA SER A 884 -5.90 -23.15 7.75
C SER A 884 -6.93 -22.82 6.65
N ARG A 885 -7.47 -21.60 6.69
CA ARG A 885 -8.12 -20.94 5.53
C ARG A 885 -7.44 -19.62 5.17
N GLY A 886 -6.19 -19.46 5.61
CA GLY A 886 -5.40 -18.25 5.44
C GLY A 886 -5.75 -17.13 6.42
N TYR A 887 -5.32 -15.93 6.07
CA TYR A 887 -5.55 -14.70 6.80
C TYR A 887 -5.86 -13.54 5.83
N LEU A 888 -6.48 -12.49 6.36
CA LEU A 888 -6.83 -11.24 5.69
C LEU A 888 -6.14 -10.08 6.41
N LEU A 889 -5.65 -9.11 5.64
CA LEU A 889 -5.18 -7.81 6.13
C LEU A 889 -6.01 -6.72 5.47
N GLU A 890 -6.55 -5.81 6.26
CA GLU A 890 -7.22 -4.60 5.80
C GLU A 890 -6.31 -3.41 6.13
N THR A 891 -5.46 -3.00 5.18
CA THR A 891 -4.53 -1.88 5.36
C THR A 891 -5.25 -0.54 5.26
N GLY A 892 -4.65 0.52 5.82
CA GLY A 892 -5.13 1.89 5.62
C GLY A 892 -5.14 2.30 4.14
N LEU A 893 -5.95 3.33 3.81
CA LEU A 893 -6.03 3.97 2.49
C LEU A 893 -4.78 4.80 2.14
N GLN A 894 -3.60 4.17 2.14
CA GLN A 894 -2.31 4.78 1.85
C GLN A 894 -1.61 4.08 0.67
N ALA A 895 -0.72 4.81 0.00
CA ALA A 895 0.05 4.29 -1.13
C ALA A 895 0.94 3.10 -0.72
N HIS A 896 1.09 2.13 -1.63
CA HIS A 896 1.64 0.79 -1.37
C HIS A 896 3.17 0.71 -1.08
N ASP A 897 3.80 1.82 -0.72
CA ASP A 897 5.27 1.91 -0.59
C ASP A 897 5.78 1.45 0.80
N GLY A 898 4.93 1.50 1.83
CA GLY A 898 5.20 0.89 3.15
C GLY A 898 4.68 -0.55 3.24
N GLN A 899 5.44 -1.47 3.85
CA GLN A 899 5.04 -2.87 4.00
C GLN A 899 4.69 -3.23 5.45
N VAL A 900 3.53 -3.88 5.63
CA VAL A 900 3.24 -4.70 6.83
C VAL A 900 3.57 -6.16 6.50
N GLN A 901 4.44 -6.77 7.29
CA GLN A 901 4.73 -8.21 7.25
C GLN A 901 4.12 -8.87 8.48
N VAL A 902 3.63 -10.10 8.30
CA VAL A 902 2.98 -10.90 9.34
C VAL A 902 3.67 -12.25 9.45
N GLU A 903 3.97 -12.63 10.67
CA GLU A 903 4.52 -13.93 11.03
C GLU A 903 3.71 -14.53 12.17
N PHE A 904 3.66 -15.85 12.22
CA PHE A 904 2.94 -16.65 13.18
C PHE A 904 3.89 -17.64 13.85
N ARG A 905 3.60 -18.05 15.08
CA ARG A 905 4.17 -19.26 15.67
C ARG A 905 3.15 -20.00 16.52
N GLY A 906 3.31 -21.32 16.61
CA GLY A 906 2.41 -22.21 17.33
C GLY A 906 3.04 -22.76 18.61
N SER A 907 2.20 -23.16 19.56
CA SER A 907 2.59 -24.07 20.64
C SER A 907 1.53 -25.15 20.85
N SER A 908 1.98 -26.37 21.14
CA SER A 908 1.13 -27.55 21.34
C SER A 908 0.52 -27.66 22.74
N GLY A 909 0.93 -26.80 23.68
CA GLY A 909 0.44 -26.83 25.05
C GLY A 909 1.00 -25.71 25.91
N LEU A 910 0.17 -25.16 26.81
CA LEU A 910 0.50 -24.04 27.67
C LEU A 910 -0.14 -24.24 29.04
N ASP A 911 0.66 -24.30 30.09
CA ASP A 911 0.21 -24.34 31.49
C ASP A 911 0.40 -22.96 32.14
N VAL A 912 -0.73 -22.29 32.44
CA VAL A 912 -0.81 -21.03 33.21
C VAL A 912 -1.39 -21.23 34.61
N SER A 913 -1.50 -22.47 35.11
CA SER A 913 -2.20 -22.79 36.37
C SER A 913 -1.54 -22.23 37.64
N HIS A 914 -0.34 -21.66 37.50
CA HIS A 914 0.42 -21.02 38.58
C HIS A 914 0.26 -19.48 38.61
N CYS A 915 -0.24 -18.87 37.53
CA CYS A 915 -0.41 -17.42 37.42
C CYS A 915 -1.73 -16.95 38.08
N PRO A 916 -1.80 -15.70 38.57
CA PRO A 916 -3.06 -15.11 39.04
C PRO A 916 -4.15 -15.15 37.95
N PRO A 917 -5.44 -15.36 38.30
CA PRO A 917 -6.53 -15.39 37.32
C PRO A 917 -6.63 -14.08 36.54
N GLY A 918 -6.63 -14.16 35.21
CA GLY A 918 -6.61 -13.00 34.31
C GLY A 918 -5.25 -12.28 34.29
N THR A 919 -4.14 -13.01 34.30
CA THR A 919 -2.79 -12.46 34.08
C THR A 919 -1.89 -13.48 33.36
N GLY A 920 -0.79 -13.00 32.76
CA GLY A 920 0.18 -13.84 32.07
C GLY A 920 -0.13 -14.06 30.59
N ILE A 921 0.68 -14.90 29.94
CA ILE A 921 0.87 -14.93 28.47
C ILE A 921 -0.33 -15.35 27.60
N LEU A 922 -1.50 -15.65 28.20
CA LEU A 922 -2.78 -15.86 27.50
C LEU A 922 -3.68 -14.61 27.45
N PHE A 923 -3.39 -13.60 28.28
CA PHE A 923 -4.28 -12.45 28.51
C PHE A 923 -3.54 -11.15 28.21
N GLU A 924 -2.32 -10.99 28.73
CA GLU A 924 -1.56 -9.74 28.66
C GLU A 924 -0.33 -9.88 27.76
N ALA A 925 -0.09 -8.92 26.86
CA ALA A 925 1.14 -8.81 26.08
C ALA A 925 2.21 -7.90 26.70
N GLU A 926 1.83 -6.84 27.43
CA GLU A 926 2.78 -5.79 27.87
C GLU A 926 3.71 -6.25 29.01
N GLY A 927 3.18 -6.82 30.09
CA GLY A 927 3.98 -7.28 31.24
C GLY A 927 4.46 -8.73 31.19
N ALA A 928 4.00 -9.54 30.23
CA ALA A 928 4.18 -11.00 30.26
C ALA A 928 5.27 -11.55 29.30
N PHE A 929 5.93 -10.70 28.52
CA PHE A 929 6.87 -11.13 27.47
C PHE A 929 8.15 -10.27 27.41
N ASP A 930 9.21 -10.86 26.89
CA ASP A 930 10.45 -10.16 26.57
C ASP A 930 10.38 -9.48 25.17
N PRO A 931 11.40 -8.72 24.73
CA PRO A 931 11.33 -8.02 23.44
C PRO A 931 11.26 -8.89 22.17
N TYR A 932 11.43 -10.21 22.26
CA TYR A 932 11.21 -11.17 21.17
C TYR A 932 9.77 -11.73 21.14
N GLY A 933 8.98 -11.44 22.17
CA GLY A 933 7.68 -12.05 22.42
C GLY A 933 7.78 -13.39 23.15
N ASP A 934 8.92 -13.71 23.77
CA ASP A 934 9.11 -14.93 24.56
C ASP A 934 8.63 -14.73 26.00
N GLY A 935 7.97 -15.75 26.55
CA GLY A 935 7.19 -15.61 27.80
C GLY A 935 8.05 -15.42 29.05
N LEU A 936 7.87 -14.29 29.73
CA LEU A 936 8.39 -14.05 31.07
C LEU A 936 7.46 -14.74 32.08
N ALA A 937 7.83 -15.95 32.50
CA ALA A 937 6.99 -16.80 33.34
C ALA A 937 6.53 -16.08 34.64
N CYS A 938 5.22 -16.12 34.91
CA CYS A 938 4.61 -15.69 36.17
C CYS A 938 4.78 -16.72 37.30
N GLY A 939 5.77 -17.63 37.17
CA GLY A 939 6.13 -18.62 38.17
C GLY A 939 6.94 -19.76 37.57
N SER A 940 6.44 -20.98 37.72
CA SER A 940 6.99 -22.20 37.13
C SER A 940 6.15 -22.66 35.94
N ASP A 941 5.83 -21.73 35.04
CA ASP A 941 5.00 -21.99 33.87
C ASP A 941 5.76 -22.80 32.83
N THR A 942 5.02 -23.64 32.09
CA THR A 942 5.57 -24.33 30.92
C THR A 942 4.66 -24.11 29.72
N LEU A 943 4.96 -23.04 28.99
CA LEU A 943 4.75 -23.00 27.54
C LEU A 943 5.59 -24.13 26.92
N GLN A 944 4.96 -25.07 26.21
CA GLN A 944 5.70 -26.05 25.43
C GLN A 944 6.44 -25.31 24.30
N THR A 945 7.70 -25.69 24.07
CA THR A 945 8.63 -25.02 23.16
C THR A 945 7.93 -24.56 21.87
N PRO A 946 7.80 -23.24 21.65
CA PRO A 946 7.15 -22.70 20.47
C PRO A 946 7.81 -23.19 19.18
N SER A 947 7.05 -23.19 18.08
CA SER A 947 7.66 -23.23 16.75
C SER A 947 8.53 -22.00 16.53
N ALA A 948 9.44 -22.09 15.54
CA ALA A 948 9.98 -20.90 14.91
C ALA A 948 8.85 -20.03 14.34
N TRP A 949 9.14 -18.74 14.15
CA TRP A 949 8.28 -17.82 13.40
C TRP A 949 8.22 -18.23 11.92
N THR A 950 7.03 -18.19 11.33
CA THR A 950 6.77 -18.47 9.91
C THR A 950 5.75 -17.49 9.35
N SER A 951 5.91 -17.08 8.08
CA SER A 951 4.90 -16.30 7.37
C SER A 951 3.76 -17.15 6.78
N ASN A 952 3.86 -18.49 6.85
CA ASN A 952 2.84 -19.42 6.38
C ASN A 952 2.07 -20.04 7.55
N LEU A 953 0.80 -19.65 7.70
CA LEU A 953 -0.10 -20.16 8.74
C LEU A 953 -0.42 -21.66 8.60
N GLU A 954 -0.25 -22.25 7.41
CA GLU A 954 -0.43 -23.70 7.19
C GLU A 954 0.67 -24.56 7.87
N ASP A 955 1.88 -24.03 8.06
CA ASP A 955 3.01 -24.76 8.69
C ASP A 955 2.71 -25.18 10.14
N LEU A 956 1.73 -24.53 10.79
CA LEU A 956 1.32 -24.76 12.17
C LEU A 956 0.22 -25.84 12.30
N ALA A 957 -0.33 -26.33 11.18
CA ALA A 957 -1.32 -27.40 11.16
C ALA A 957 -0.77 -28.70 11.79
N GLY A 958 -1.62 -29.36 12.58
CA GLY A 958 -1.27 -30.56 13.34
C GLY A 958 -0.35 -30.34 14.55
N THR A 959 0.11 -29.10 14.82
CA THR A 959 1.05 -28.81 15.91
C THR A 959 0.54 -27.73 16.89
N ALA A 960 -0.13 -26.69 16.42
CA ALA A 960 -0.61 -25.59 17.28
C ALA A 960 -1.94 -25.89 17.97
N GLN A 961 -2.01 -25.65 19.29
CA GLN A 961 -3.24 -25.40 20.05
C GLN A 961 -3.36 -23.92 20.46
N PHE A 962 -2.23 -23.22 20.51
CA PHE A 962 -2.11 -21.79 20.78
C PHE A 962 -1.32 -21.14 19.65
N LEU A 963 -1.64 -19.90 19.33
CA LEU A 963 -1.03 -19.10 18.26
C LEU A 963 -0.52 -17.76 18.83
N GLN A 964 0.68 -17.35 18.42
CA GLN A 964 1.18 -15.99 18.62
C GLN A 964 1.44 -15.35 17.25
N ILE A 965 1.16 -14.05 17.14
CA ILE A 965 1.33 -13.24 15.94
C ILE A 965 2.48 -12.26 16.16
N ARG A 966 3.30 -12.02 15.14
CA ARG A 966 4.29 -10.93 15.06
C ARG A 966 3.96 -10.04 13.87
N LEU A 967 3.80 -8.74 14.13
CA LEU A 967 3.62 -7.70 13.13
C LEU A 967 4.95 -6.97 12.94
N THR A 968 5.44 -6.89 11.70
CA THR A 968 6.64 -6.14 11.34
C THR A 968 6.26 -5.04 10.35
N PHE A 969 6.35 -3.79 10.78
CA PHE A 969 6.12 -2.59 9.99
C PHE A 969 7.46 -2.13 9.39
N LEU A 970 7.50 -1.97 8.06
CA LEU A 970 8.66 -1.53 7.29
C LEU A 970 8.31 -0.26 6.53
N THR A 971 8.77 0.89 7.04
CA THR A 971 8.66 2.18 6.34
C THR A 971 9.65 2.21 5.17
N ASP A 972 9.24 2.77 4.02
CA ASP A 972 10.17 3.08 2.94
C ASP A 972 10.85 4.46 3.19
N PRO A 973 12.19 4.52 3.30
CA PRO A 973 12.92 5.77 3.51
C PRO A 973 13.03 6.66 2.25
N ALA A 974 12.55 6.22 1.08
CA ALA A 974 12.51 7.05 -0.13
C ALA A 974 11.22 7.88 -0.24
N THR A 975 10.06 7.31 0.11
CA THR A 975 8.76 7.97 0.12
C THR A 975 8.36 8.54 1.49
N GLY A 976 8.83 7.92 2.58
CA GLY A 976 8.45 8.29 3.96
C GLY A 976 7.03 7.85 4.35
N VAL A 977 6.43 6.90 3.62
CA VAL A 977 5.09 6.36 3.93
C VAL A 977 5.18 5.37 5.09
N GLU A 978 4.55 5.70 6.21
CA GLU A 978 4.51 4.90 7.42
C GLU A 978 3.35 3.88 7.35
N PRO A 979 3.62 2.57 7.20
CA PRO A 979 2.56 1.58 6.97
C PRO A 979 1.58 1.49 8.15
N ALA A 980 0.29 1.34 7.81
CA ALA A 980 -0.83 1.25 8.74
C ALA A 980 -1.69 0.00 8.46
N LEU A 981 -2.11 -0.68 9.51
CA LEU A 981 -2.99 -1.85 9.48
C LEU A 981 -4.28 -1.52 10.24
N ASP A 982 -5.41 -1.43 9.52
CA ASP A 982 -6.70 -1.07 10.11
C ASP A 982 -7.38 -2.27 10.75
N ALA A 983 -7.27 -3.46 10.12
CA ALA A 983 -7.70 -4.71 10.73
C ALA A 983 -6.93 -5.92 10.18
N MET A 984 -6.97 -7.01 10.94
CA MET A 984 -6.43 -8.33 10.62
C MET A 984 -7.47 -9.39 10.99
N GLY A 985 -7.50 -10.49 10.25
CA GLY A 985 -8.14 -11.71 10.75
C GLY A 985 -7.54 -12.97 10.16
N PHE A 986 -7.54 -14.06 10.93
CA PHE A 986 -7.10 -15.38 10.48
C PHE A 986 -8.14 -16.45 10.80
N VAL A 987 -8.10 -17.56 10.05
CA VAL A 987 -9.12 -18.61 10.16
C VAL A 987 -8.48 -20.00 10.24
N ALA A 988 -8.83 -20.73 11.30
CA ALA A 988 -8.26 -22.04 11.64
C ALA A 988 -9.35 -23.10 11.73
N GLN A 989 -9.16 -24.24 11.05
CA GLN A 989 -9.93 -25.44 11.34
C GLN A 989 -9.31 -26.13 12.57
N VAL A 990 -10.12 -26.66 13.49
CA VAL A 990 -9.64 -27.39 14.67
C VAL A 990 -10.25 -28.79 14.78
N GLN A 991 -9.62 -29.65 15.60
CA GLN A 991 -10.04 -31.01 15.96
C GLN A 991 -10.63 -31.07 17.38
#